data_AF-A0A7S3GJA5-F1
#
_entry.id   AF-A0A7S3GJA5-F1
#
_cell.length_a   1.000
_cell.length_b   1.000
_cell.length_c   1.000
_cell.angle_alpha   90.00
_cell.angle_beta   90.00
_cell.angle_gamma   90.00
#
_symmetry.space_group_name_H-M   'P 1'
#
loop_
_entity.id
_entity.type
_entity.pdbx_description
1 polymer ?
#
loop_
_entity_poly.entity_id
_entity_poly.type
_entity_poly.pdbx_seq_one_letter_code
_entity_poly.pdbx_strand_id
1 'polypeptide(L)'
;MAFNNPPPGREEDDEEDDELYGGFNDGTPLTYTTTMQTRAQGAPPPTGGFGYPPGAATRGLGGGAPPPSRFGAPPPATGAVPEDEGPVRPMTSIKAAGFSSRDDGRGFDPLKQGNKGPAPALQKKSESSPEEEMREFEKKINHLIDESAILQQKGQLAAALDKAKEAMRKERQLCKQREQHNLVDMINIDLTYSVCFNLANQYHANKMYQEALSTYNLIVKNKQYAQSGRLRVNMGNVFFEQKKYPQAIKMYRMALDQVPNTHSKARFKIMKNIAVAFIKIGQYQDAKQTLENIMDGSPDLESGYNLVIAYYALGDIEKMKLSFERMIALKDPGMERDEDLEEELTQTAEEDDGLNALLSDDPLTTYLREKREKCTDKIIRAAKLIAPKLDKKNFEKGYDFVVEALRKEGFNAIANELDIARAMTYLKKKDFKKSIETLKSFEKKDVNLAARAATNLSFIYFLESDFPHSEYYADLAIRADRYNAKALVNKGNCLIVKGEYERSREMYMEAIGVEANCLEAIYNVGLVNKRLRYFEDALHAFEKLHSMVPSAPEVLYQIASLHEVMGDFQKALKWYNLFCSRVPTDPGILARMGALQSKDEDEAGAFHYHQESYRYYPVDMDVISWLGAYFVKNEIYEKAMSYFQRASEIQPHEVKWQLMIASCHRRIGAYQDALNLYRSIHKKHPDNLECEYMDCPWPAFCVSHLCPPTPPSINMQA
;
A
#
# COMPACT_ATOMS: atom_id res chain seq x y z
N MET A 1 70.60 1.94 27.92
CA MET A 1 69.45 2.82 27.67
C MET A 1 68.36 1.97 27.07
N ALA A 2 67.29 1.75 27.84
CA ALA A 2 66.09 1.02 27.45
C ALA A 2 65.18 1.95 26.64
N PHE A 3 64.54 1.45 25.59
CA PHE A 3 63.35 2.07 25.01
C PHE A 3 62.28 0.98 24.80
N ASN A 4 61.19 1.14 25.54
CA ASN A 4 59.94 0.41 25.45
C ASN A 4 59.26 0.71 24.10
N ASN A 5 58.85 -0.33 23.38
CA ASN A 5 57.71 -0.26 22.45
C ASN A 5 56.64 -1.23 22.96
N PRO A 6 55.40 -0.78 23.20
CA PRO A 6 54.29 -1.66 23.54
C PRO A 6 53.80 -2.43 22.28
N PRO A 7 53.14 -3.59 22.45
CA PRO A 7 52.58 -4.34 21.33
C PRO A 7 51.35 -3.62 20.73
N PRO A 8 51.00 -3.88 19.46
CA PRO A 8 49.81 -3.30 18.84
C PRO A 8 48.57 -3.75 19.59
N GLY A 9 47.76 -2.77 20.01
CA GLY A 9 46.46 -3.02 20.63
C GLY A 9 45.57 -3.75 19.64
N ARG A 10 44.88 -4.79 20.14
CA ARG A 10 43.67 -5.31 19.50
C ARG A 10 42.69 -4.15 19.41
N GLU A 11 42.33 -3.74 18.20
CA GLU A 11 41.03 -3.11 17.97
C GLU A 11 40.00 -4.17 18.39
N GLU A 12 39.28 -3.91 19.47
CA GLU A 12 38.14 -4.73 19.89
C GLU A 12 37.10 -4.65 18.77
N ASP A 13 36.61 -5.81 18.34
CA ASP A 13 35.65 -5.96 17.27
C ASP A 13 34.36 -5.13 17.55
N ASP A 14 34.24 -3.97 16.88
CA ASP A 14 33.11 -3.02 16.94
C ASP A 14 31.82 -3.55 16.25
N GLU A 15 31.78 -4.83 15.85
CA GLU A 15 30.67 -5.42 15.08
C GLU A 15 29.50 -5.91 15.96
N GLU A 16 29.70 -6.13 17.27
CA GLU A 16 28.66 -6.68 18.18
C GLU A 16 27.58 -5.65 18.59
N ASP A 17 27.83 -4.35 18.39
CA ASP A 17 26.92 -3.27 18.80
C ASP A 17 25.79 -2.98 17.78
N ASP A 18 25.79 -3.62 16.62
CA ASP A 18 24.94 -3.23 15.48
C ASP A 18 23.45 -3.56 15.64
N GLU A 19 23.09 -4.63 16.36
CA GLU A 19 21.69 -5.02 16.62
C GLU A 19 21.02 -4.19 17.73
N LEU A 20 21.80 -3.68 18.69
CA LEU A 20 21.28 -2.97 19.87
C LEU A 20 20.67 -1.60 19.53
N TYR A 21 21.12 -0.99 18.42
CA TYR A 21 20.65 0.29 17.92
C TYR A 21 19.92 0.17 16.58
N GLY A 22 19.38 -1.03 16.30
CA GLY A 22 18.61 -1.31 15.10
C GLY A 22 17.63 -0.18 14.78
N GLY A 23 17.75 0.37 13.58
CA GLY A 23 16.80 1.34 13.06
C GLY A 23 15.42 0.71 12.93
N PHE A 24 14.40 1.55 12.80
CA PHE A 24 13.10 1.07 12.36
C PHE A 24 13.23 0.58 10.90
N ASN A 25 13.48 -0.72 10.71
CA ASN A 25 13.49 -1.35 9.40
C ASN A 25 12.05 -1.45 8.91
N ASP A 26 11.53 -0.33 8.40
CA ASP A 26 10.27 -0.31 7.70
C ASP A 26 10.45 -1.05 6.37
N GLY A 27 9.99 -2.30 6.34
CA GLY A 27 9.56 -2.95 5.10
C GLY A 27 8.32 -2.28 4.48
N THR A 28 7.84 -1.17 5.06
CA THR A 28 6.81 -0.32 4.44
C THR A 28 7.47 0.87 3.73
N PRO A 29 7.40 0.94 2.40
CA PRO A 29 7.82 2.13 1.68
C PRO A 29 7.03 3.34 2.20
N LEU A 30 7.68 4.50 2.31
CA LEU A 30 7.01 5.80 2.38
C LEU A 30 6.16 5.98 1.11
N THR A 31 4.96 5.42 1.08
CA THR A 31 3.98 5.65 0.02
C THR A 31 3.32 7.01 0.25
N TYR A 32 3.99 8.07 -0.20
CA TYR A 32 3.38 9.39 -0.37
C TYR A 32 2.80 9.53 -1.78
N THR A 33 1.65 8.89 -1.98
CA THR A 33 0.67 9.19 -3.02
C THR A 33 -0.67 8.90 -2.35
N THR A 34 -1.44 9.88 -1.86
CA THR A 34 -2.58 10.44 -2.63
C THR A 34 -3.26 11.63 -1.91
N THR A 35 -2.69 12.25 -0.87
CA THR A 35 -3.42 13.29 -0.07
C THR A 35 -2.76 14.67 -0.03
N MET A 36 -2.28 15.17 -1.17
CA MET A 36 -1.76 16.54 -1.33
C MET A 36 -2.41 17.29 -2.51
N GLN A 37 -3.68 16.99 -2.78
CA GLN A 37 -4.57 17.91 -3.51
C GLN A 37 -5.79 18.15 -2.61
N THR A 38 -6.21 19.42 -2.54
CA THR A 38 -7.31 19.98 -1.74
C THR A 38 -7.11 20.10 -0.23
N ARG A 39 -6.28 21.07 0.20
CA ARG A 39 -6.59 21.84 1.42
C ARG A 39 -5.96 23.23 1.35
N ALA A 40 -6.60 24.12 0.60
CA ALA A 40 -6.39 25.55 0.70
C ALA A 40 -7.76 26.22 0.69
N GLN A 41 -8.33 26.42 1.89
CA GLN A 41 -9.18 27.54 2.30
C GLN A 41 -9.68 27.26 3.73
N GLY A 42 -9.60 28.28 4.59
CA GLY A 42 -9.50 28.13 6.04
C GLY A 42 -10.80 28.19 6.85
N ALA A 43 -10.70 27.74 8.10
CA ALA A 43 -11.44 28.21 9.29
C ALA A 43 -10.79 27.57 10.55
N PRO A 44 -10.68 28.29 11.69
CA PRO A 44 -10.02 27.79 12.91
C PRO A 44 -10.92 26.83 13.72
N PRO A 45 -10.35 25.98 14.60
CA PRO A 45 -11.12 25.03 15.41
C PRO A 45 -11.71 25.71 16.67
N PRO A 46 -12.91 25.33 17.14
CA PRO A 46 -13.37 25.72 18.45
C PRO A 46 -12.82 24.78 19.53
N THR A 47 -12.53 25.39 20.66
CA THR A 47 -12.03 24.86 21.93
C THR A 47 -13.11 24.21 22.80
N GLY A 48 -12.75 23.15 23.53
CA GLY A 48 -13.14 22.95 24.93
C GLY A 48 -14.15 21.84 25.26
N GLY A 49 -13.84 21.04 26.30
CA GLY A 49 -14.87 20.54 27.24
C GLY A 49 -14.89 19.05 27.62
N PHE A 50 -14.04 18.66 28.57
CA PHE A 50 -14.24 17.73 29.71
C PHE A 50 -15.33 16.62 29.72
N GLY A 51 -14.93 15.41 30.18
CA GLY A 51 -15.81 14.53 30.99
C GLY A 51 -15.52 13.01 30.92
N TYR A 52 -14.98 12.43 31.99
CA TYR A 52 -14.99 11.01 32.38
C TYR A 52 -15.18 10.98 33.92
N PRO A 53 -15.44 9.82 34.59
CA PRO A 53 -16.58 8.88 34.58
C PRO A 53 -17.18 8.76 36.01
N PRO A 54 -18.02 7.76 36.37
CA PRO A 54 -17.54 6.49 36.98
C PRO A 54 -18.45 5.28 36.59
N GLY A 55 -18.22 3.98 36.83
CA GLY A 55 -17.43 3.18 37.76
C GLY A 55 -18.35 2.13 38.42
N ALA A 56 -18.04 0.82 38.40
CA ALA A 56 -18.48 -0.19 39.40
C ALA A 56 -18.06 -1.66 39.08
N ALA A 57 -17.21 -2.20 39.96
CA ALA A 57 -17.45 -3.36 40.84
C ALA A 57 -17.62 -4.81 40.28
N THR A 58 -16.55 -5.60 40.50
CA THR A 58 -16.47 -6.85 41.31
C THR A 58 -17.46 -8.02 41.13
N ARG A 59 -16.90 -9.23 40.93
CA ARG A 59 -17.03 -10.41 41.84
C ARG A 59 -16.12 -11.57 41.42
N GLY A 60 -15.50 -12.23 42.40
CA GLY A 60 -14.61 -13.38 42.25
C GLY A 60 -15.25 -14.71 42.64
N LEU A 61 -14.36 -15.65 43.06
CA LEU A 61 -14.52 -17.08 43.47
C LEU A 61 -13.80 -17.98 42.44
N GLY A 62 -12.99 -18.98 42.78
CA GLY A 62 -12.67 -19.67 44.03
C GLY A 62 -11.81 -20.90 43.67
N GLY A 63 -10.89 -21.29 44.56
CA GLY A 63 -9.84 -22.29 44.28
C GLY A 63 -10.28 -23.77 44.21
N GLY A 64 -9.29 -24.64 43.95
CA GLY A 64 -9.41 -26.09 44.10
C GLY A 64 -8.37 -26.90 43.32
N ALA A 65 -7.18 -27.10 43.90
CA ALA A 65 -6.43 -28.37 43.80
C ALA A 65 -6.87 -29.24 45.00
N PRO A 66 -6.70 -30.59 45.09
CA PRO A 66 -5.48 -31.39 44.81
C PRO A 66 -5.79 -32.88 44.36
N PRO A 67 -5.00 -33.95 44.64
CA PRO A 67 -3.66 -34.35 44.15
C PRO A 67 -3.58 -35.86 43.68
N PRO A 68 -2.50 -36.68 43.90
CA PRO A 68 -1.76 -37.34 42.81
C PRO A 68 -1.72 -38.88 42.89
N SER A 69 -1.07 -39.56 41.94
CA SER A 69 -0.62 -40.95 42.16
C SER A 69 0.77 -41.22 41.58
N ARG A 70 1.53 -41.93 42.41
CA ARG A 70 2.93 -42.37 42.34
C ARG A 70 2.97 -43.79 41.76
N PHE A 71 4.03 -44.17 41.03
CA PHE A 71 4.93 -45.33 41.28
C PHE A 71 5.56 -45.90 39.99
N GLY A 72 6.87 -46.17 40.05
CA GLY A 72 7.45 -47.41 39.49
C GLY A 72 8.57 -47.28 38.45
N ALA A 73 9.78 -47.63 38.84
CA ALA A 73 10.90 -48.07 38.00
C ALA A 73 11.74 -49.11 38.81
N PRO A 74 12.70 -49.88 38.23
CA PRO A 74 12.71 -50.82 37.09
C PRO A 74 13.45 -52.15 37.52
N PRO A 75 14.31 -52.91 36.76
CA PRO A 75 14.44 -53.37 35.35
C PRO A 75 14.72 -54.94 35.30
N PRO A 76 15.56 -55.58 34.43
CA PRO A 76 15.97 -55.41 33.00
C PRO A 76 15.91 -56.73 32.15
N ALA A 77 16.05 -56.65 30.80
CA ALA A 77 17.00 -57.47 29.99
C ALA A 77 16.86 -57.30 28.44
N THR A 78 18.01 -56.99 27.81
CA THR A 78 18.58 -57.44 26.51
C THR A 78 17.81 -57.37 25.17
N GLY A 79 18.39 -56.58 24.24
CA GLY A 79 18.92 -57.08 22.97
C GLY A 79 18.19 -56.68 21.68
N ALA A 80 18.79 -55.81 20.87
CA ALA A 80 18.92 -55.93 19.39
C ALA A 80 19.55 -54.66 18.78
N VAL A 81 20.35 -54.88 17.74
CA VAL A 81 21.21 -53.95 16.97
C VAL A 81 20.38 -53.10 15.98
N PRO A 82 20.89 -51.95 15.51
CA PRO A 82 20.80 -51.69 14.07
C PRO A 82 22.11 -51.23 13.41
N GLU A 83 22.16 -51.55 12.12
CA GLU A 83 23.22 -51.37 11.12
C GLU A 83 23.41 -49.89 10.71
N ASP A 84 24.60 -49.63 10.18
CA ASP A 84 25.20 -48.34 9.81
C ASP A 84 25.31 -48.24 8.28
N GLU A 85 24.92 -47.11 7.69
CA GLU A 85 25.32 -46.69 6.34
C GLU A 85 25.64 -45.17 6.35
N GLY A 86 26.90 -44.84 6.04
CA GLY A 86 27.44 -43.47 5.92
C GLY A 86 27.04 -42.74 4.61
N PRO A 87 27.71 -41.64 4.16
CA PRO A 87 29.14 -41.34 4.36
C PRO A 87 29.47 -39.91 4.85
N VAL A 88 30.74 -39.79 5.26
CA VAL A 88 31.40 -38.69 5.95
C VAL A 88 32.16 -37.77 4.97
N ARG A 89 32.12 -36.45 5.20
CA ARG A 89 33.07 -35.47 4.63
C ARG A 89 34.30 -35.32 5.53
N PRO A 90 35.50 -35.04 4.98
CA PRO A 90 36.76 -35.14 5.73
C PRO A 90 37.11 -33.84 6.45
N MET A 91 37.64 -33.94 7.67
CA MET A 91 38.55 -32.91 8.17
C MET A 91 39.67 -33.52 9.03
N THR A 92 40.85 -33.46 8.44
CA THR A 92 42.16 -33.19 9.02
C THR A 92 42.27 -33.03 10.54
N SER A 93 43.03 -33.90 11.20
CA SER A 93 44.15 -33.47 12.06
C SER A 93 45.07 -34.64 12.45
N ILE A 94 46.29 -34.57 11.91
CA ILE A 94 47.60 -34.81 12.57
C ILE A 94 47.76 -36.15 13.32
N LYS A 95 48.40 -37.10 12.63
CA LYS A 95 49.14 -38.22 13.23
C LYS A 95 50.33 -37.69 14.02
N ALA A 96 50.51 -38.19 15.24
CA ALA A 96 51.82 -38.27 15.89
C ALA A 96 52.08 -39.70 16.38
N ALA A 97 53.17 -40.25 15.84
CA ALA A 97 54.09 -41.25 16.39
C ALA A 97 53.50 -42.52 17.02
N GLY A 98 53.83 -43.66 16.41
CA GLY A 98 53.38 -44.96 16.84
C GLY A 98 54.10 -45.48 18.08
N PHE A 99 53.44 -46.44 18.73
CA PHE A 99 54.08 -47.48 19.52
C PHE A 99 53.25 -48.75 19.36
N SER A 100 53.82 -49.72 18.66
CA SER A 100 53.36 -51.10 18.59
C SER A 100 53.72 -51.80 19.90
N SER A 101 52.74 -52.47 20.51
CA SER A 101 52.92 -53.29 21.70
C SER A 101 53.71 -54.56 21.37
N ARG A 102 54.86 -54.73 22.02
CA ARG A 102 55.42 -56.06 22.32
C ARG A 102 55.81 -56.09 23.78
N ASP A 103 55.00 -56.84 24.51
CA ASP A 103 55.14 -57.25 25.89
C ASP A 103 56.33 -58.22 26.00
N ASP A 104 57.34 -57.83 26.77
CA ASP A 104 58.36 -58.76 27.26
C ASP A 104 58.68 -58.40 28.70
N GLY A 105 58.18 -59.25 29.60
CA GLY A 105 58.30 -59.08 31.04
C GLY A 105 59.74 -59.12 31.51
N ARG A 106 60.15 -58.07 32.24
CA ARG A 106 61.03 -58.14 33.41
C ARG A 106 61.11 -56.77 34.08
N GLY A 107 60.84 -56.75 35.38
CA GLY A 107 60.70 -55.54 36.18
C GLY A 107 62.00 -54.75 36.37
N PHE A 108 61.86 -53.43 36.36
CA PHE A 108 62.81 -52.47 36.92
C PHE A 108 62.02 -51.31 37.54
N ASP A 109 61.90 -51.30 38.86
CA ASP A 109 61.27 -50.22 39.66
C ASP A 109 62.40 -49.46 40.40
N PRO A 110 62.88 -48.32 39.86
CA PRO A 110 64.01 -47.60 40.43
C PRO A 110 63.61 -46.68 41.60
N LEU A 111 62.37 -46.73 42.09
CA LEU A 111 61.86 -45.78 43.09
C LEU A 111 61.03 -46.38 44.23
N LYS A 112 61.06 -47.70 44.46
CA LYS A 112 60.51 -48.37 45.67
C LYS A 112 59.17 -47.79 46.15
N GLN A 113 58.25 -47.53 45.22
CA GLN A 113 56.90 -47.03 45.51
C GLN A 113 55.81 -48.05 45.16
N GLY A 114 56.17 -49.33 45.07
CA GLY A 114 55.26 -50.46 44.91
C GLY A 114 54.37 -50.78 46.12
N ASN A 115 53.73 -49.79 46.73
CA ASN A 115 52.65 -50.01 47.70
C ASN A 115 51.63 -48.86 47.77
N LYS A 116 51.13 -48.43 46.61
CA LYS A 116 49.83 -47.75 46.52
C LYS A 116 48.95 -48.62 45.62
N GLY A 117 47.87 -49.16 46.20
CA GLY A 117 46.82 -49.84 45.46
C GLY A 117 46.22 -48.94 44.38
N PRO A 118 45.32 -49.45 43.52
CA PRO A 118 44.68 -48.64 42.48
C PRO A 118 44.18 -47.34 43.11
N ALA A 119 44.55 -46.21 42.48
CA ALA A 119 44.10 -44.90 42.91
C ALA A 119 42.59 -44.97 43.19
N PRO A 120 42.10 -44.42 44.33
CA PRO A 120 40.67 -44.39 44.60
C PRO A 120 39.97 -43.83 43.37
N ALA A 121 38.90 -44.50 42.94
CA ALA A 121 38.05 -43.98 41.87
C ALA A 121 37.77 -42.50 42.14
N LEU A 122 37.93 -41.63 41.13
CA LEU A 122 37.60 -40.21 41.21
C LEU A 122 36.27 -40.10 41.97
N GLN A 123 36.33 -39.55 43.19
CA GLN A 123 35.13 -39.29 43.97
C GLN A 123 34.22 -38.48 43.04
N LYS A 124 33.06 -39.04 42.67
CA LYS A 124 31.99 -38.24 42.06
C LYS A 124 31.85 -37.04 42.96
N LYS A 125 32.06 -35.82 42.43
CA LYS A 125 31.95 -34.57 43.19
C LYS A 125 30.78 -34.71 44.16
N SER A 126 31.13 -34.75 45.44
CA SER A 126 30.21 -34.65 46.56
C SER A 126 29.31 -33.45 46.31
N GLU A 127 28.00 -33.63 46.45
CA GLU A 127 26.96 -32.59 46.60
C GLU A 127 27.33 -31.27 45.93
N SER A 128 26.80 -31.04 44.72
CA SER A 128 26.91 -29.79 43.98
C SER A 128 26.85 -28.62 44.96
N SER A 129 27.96 -27.86 45.04
CA SER A 129 27.98 -26.67 45.89
C SER A 129 26.76 -25.82 45.52
N PRO A 130 26.05 -25.18 46.47
CA PRO A 130 24.93 -24.28 46.16
C PRO A 130 25.24 -23.28 45.04
N GLU A 131 26.52 -22.89 44.90
CA GLU A 131 27.03 -22.05 43.82
C GLU A 131 27.04 -22.72 42.43
N GLU A 132 27.38 -24.01 42.35
CA GLU A 132 27.37 -24.79 41.10
C GLU A 132 25.93 -25.00 40.62
N GLU A 133 24.98 -25.25 41.53
CA GLU A 133 23.56 -25.34 41.22
C GLU A 133 22.99 -24.02 40.70
N MET A 134 23.41 -22.90 41.29
CA MET A 134 23.03 -21.56 40.82
C MET A 134 23.59 -21.26 39.42
N ARG A 135 24.83 -21.65 39.12
CA ARG A 135 25.39 -21.50 37.75
C ARG A 135 24.67 -22.37 36.72
N GLU A 136 24.28 -23.58 37.07
CA GLU A 136 23.45 -24.41 36.19
C GLU A 136 22.08 -23.78 35.94
N PHE A 137 21.51 -23.14 36.96
CA PHE A 137 20.26 -22.42 36.83
C PHE A 137 20.38 -21.19 35.93
N GLU A 138 21.48 -20.44 36.00
CA GLU A 138 21.80 -19.35 35.06
C GLU A 138 21.89 -19.84 33.61
N LYS A 139 22.58 -20.97 33.37
CA LYS A 139 22.66 -21.56 32.02
C LYS A 139 21.28 -21.91 31.46
N LYS A 140 20.38 -22.44 32.29
CA LYS A 140 18.99 -22.73 31.90
C LYS A 140 18.22 -21.46 31.55
N ILE A 141 18.48 -20.34 32.24
CA ILE A 141 17.86 -19.05 31.93
C ILE A 141 18.37 -18.53 30.58
N ASN A 142 19.69 -18.55 30.33
CA ASN A 142 20.26 -18.15 29.04
C ASN A 142 19.70 -18.98 27.89
N HIS A 143 19.58 -20.30 28.07
CA HIS A 143 18.98 -21.15 27.04
C HIS A 143 17.54 -20.76 26.69
N LEU A 144 16.73 -20.33 27.68
CA LEU A 144 15.38 -19.82 27.42
C LEU A 144 15.37 -18.48 26.69
N ILE A 145 16.37 -17.63 26.90
CA ILE A 145 16.55 -16.38 26.16
C ILE A 145 16.83 -16.70 24.70
N ASP A 146 17.76 -17.63 24.44
CA ASP A 146 18.12 -18.06 23.09
C ASP A 146 16.92 -18.72 22.37
N GLU A 147 16.20 -19.62 23.04
CA GLU A 147 14.96 -20.22 22.52
C GLU A 147 13.93 -19.15 22.15
N SER A 148 13.75 -18.14 23.01
CA SER A 148 12.83 -17.03 22.79
C SER A 148 13.21 -16.21 21.55
N ALA A 149 14.50 -15.89 21.39
CA ALA A 149 15.00 -15.16 20.22
C ALA A 149 14.84 -15.97 18.92
N ILE A 150 15.16 -17.27 18.94
CA ILE A 150 14.99 -18.17 17.79
C ILE A 150 13.51 -18.29 17.38
N LEU A 151 12.61 -18.39 18.36
CA LEU A 151 11.16 -18.45 18.09
C LEU A 151 10.64 -17.14 17.50
N GLN A 152 11.16 -16.00 17.95
CA GLN A 152 10.84 -14.70 17.37
C GLN A 152 11.28 -14.62 15.90
N GLN A 153 12.50 -15.07 15.58
CA GLN A 153 13.00 -15.11 14.20
C GLN A 153 12.14 -16.01 13.30
N LYS A 154 11.63 -17.13 13.84
CA LYS A 154 10.69 -18.02 13.14
C LYS A 154 9.26 -17.46 13.03
N GLY A 155 8.99 -16.25 13.52
CA GLY A 155 7.68 -15.61 13.50
C GLY A 155 6.68 -16.13 14.55
N GLN A 156 7.11 -16.99 15.47
CA GLN A 156 6.25 -17.57 16.52
C GLN A 156 6.20 -16.67 17.77
N LEU A 157 5.57 -15.50 17.62
CA LEU A 157 5.62 -14.41 18.61
C LEU A 157 5.05 -14.77 19.99
N ALA A 158 3.96 -15.54 20.06
CA ALA A 158 3.33 -15.93 21.32
C ALA A 158 4.21 -16.91 22.12
N ALA A 159 4.76 -17.92 21.44
CA ALA A 159 5.66 -18.90 22.06
C ALA A 159 6.97 -18.22 22.52
N ALA A 160 7.51 -17.30 21.72
CA ALA A 160 8.67 -16.50 22.10
C ALA A 160 8.43 -15.70 23.39
N LEU A 161 7.24 -15.09 23.53
CA LEU A 161 6.86 -14.33 24.72
C LEU A 161 6.68 -15.21 25.96
N ASP A 162 6.09 -16.40 25.82
CA ASP A 162 5.93 -17.32 26.93
C ASP A 162 7.27 -17.81 27.47
N LYS A 163 8.22 -18.10 26.56
CA LYS A 163 9.61 -18.43 26.92
C LYS A 163 10.33 -17.28 27.61
N ALA A 164 10.16 -16.04 27.14
CA ALA A 164 10.71 -14.86 27.80
C ALA A 164 10.11 -14.63 29.20
N LYS A 165 8.80 -14.85 29.37
CA LYS A 165 8.13 -14.77 30.69
C LYS A 165 8.62 -15.88 31.62
N GLU A 166 8.85 -17.08 31.09
CA GLU A 166 9.42 -18.19 31.85
C GLU A 166 10.85 -17.86 32.32
N ALA A 167 11.69 -17.31 31.44
CA ALA A 167 13.04 -16.85 31.79
C ALA A 167 12.99 -15.80 32.91
N MET A 168 12.09 -14.82 32.83
CA MET A 168 11.88 -13.80 33.88
C MET A 168 11.42 -14.40 35.22
N ARG A 169 10.57 -15.42 35.22
CA ARG A 169 10.15 -16.10 36.45
C ARG A 169 11.31 -16.87 37.09
N LYS A 170 12.11 -17.57 36.28
CA LYS A 170 13.29 -18.30 36.73
C LYS A 170 14.37 -17.35 37.24
N GLU A 171 14.63 -16.25 36.58
CA GLU A 171 15.58 -15.23 37.05
C GLU A 171 15.18 -14.69 38.44
N ARG A 172 13.90 -14.35 38.65
CA ARG A 172 13.42 -13.92 39.98
C ARG A 172 13.54 -15.00 41.04
N GLN A 173 13.35 -16.26 40.66
CA GLN A 173 13.54 -17.40 41.56
C GLN A 173 15.01 -17.56 41.95
N LEU A 174 15.92 -17.40 41.00
CA LEU A 174 17.37 -17.44 41.23
C LEU A 174 17.81 -16.33 42.18
N CYS A 175 17.33 -15.10 41.98
CA CYS A 175 17.63 -13.97 42.86
C CYS A 175 17.15 -14.23 44.29
N LYS A 176 15.93 -14.77 44.48
CA LYS A 176 15.43 -15.17 45.80
C LYS A 176 16.25 -16.29 46.45
N GLN A 177 16.70 -17.27 45.67
CA GLN A 177 17.56 -18.34 46.17
C GLN A 177 18.92 -17.79 46.62
N ARG A 178 19.50 -16.87 45.86
CA ARG A 178 20.74 -16.16 46.24
C ARG A 178 20.58 -15.39 47.54
N GLU A 179 19.46 -14.68 47.72
CA GLU A 179 19.14 -13.99 48.97
C GLU A 179 19.01 -14.95 50.16
N GLN A 180 18.32 -16.10 49.99
CA GLN A 180 18.13 -17.09 51.04
C GLN A 180 19.43 -17.76 51.51
N HIS A 181 20.40 -17.90 50.60
CA HIS A 181 21.72 -18.46 50.91
C HIS A 181 22.75 -17.38 51.28
N ASN A 182 22.33 -16.12 51.50
CA ASN A 182 23.19 -14.97 51.80
C ASN A 182 24.26 -14.66 50.72
N LEU A 183 23.98 -14.98 49.46
CA LEU A 183 24.83 -14.74 48.29
C LEU A 183 24.37 -13.51 47.48
N VAL A 184 23.93 -12.45 48.18
CA VAL A 184 23.37 -11.24 47.56
C VAL A 184 24.42 -10.50 46.71
N ASP A 185 25.68 -10.56 47.13
CA ASP A 185 26.80 -9.94 46.40
C ASP A 185 27.15 -10.67 45.08
N MET A 186 26.56 -11.86 44.85
CA MET A 186 26.76 -12.67 43.64
C MET A 186 25.57 -12.59 42.67
N ILE A 187 24.66 -11.63 42.83
CA ILE A 187 23.59 -11.41 41.85
C ILE A 187 24.22 -10.95 40.53
N ASN A 188 24.04 -11.75 39.49
CA ASN A 188 24.47 -11.42 38.14
C ASN A 188 23.55 -10.37 37.51
N ILE A 189 23.96 -9.11 37.62
CA ILE A 189 23.23 -7.94 37.11
C ILE A 189 23.07 -8.00 35.58
N ASP A 190 24.04 -8.57 34.86
CA ASP A 190 24.01 -8.70 33.40
C ASP A 190 22.98 -9.75 32.93
N LEU A 191 22.78 -10.81 33.71
CA LEU A 191 21.70 -11.78 33.48
C LEU A 191 20.33 -11.12 33.66
N THR A 192 20.14 -10.34 34.73
CA THR A 192 18.89 -9.62 34.95
C THR A 192 18.61 -8.62 33.81
N TYR A 193 19.66 -7.93 33.33
CA TYR A 193 19.57 -7.04 32.17
C TYR A 193 19.09 -7.77 30.91
N SER A 194 19.77 -8.85 30.52
CA SER A 194 19.47 -9.61 29.30
C SER A 194 18.06 -10.21 29.32
N VAL A 195 17.63 -10.75 30.46
CA VAL A 195 16.26 -11.27 30.64
C VAL A 195 15.21 -10.15 30.53
N CYS A 196 15.44 -9.00 31.16
CA CYS A 196 14.52 -7.86 31.08
C CYS A 196 14.46 -7.27 29.67
N PHE A 197 15.61 -7.16 29.00
CA PHE A 197 15.72 -6.64 27.64
C PHE A 197 15.02 -7.55 26.63
N ASN A 198 15.29 -8.87 26.67
CA ASN A 198 14.60 -9.83 25.82
C ASN A 198 13.08 -9.79 26.05
N LEU A 199 12.63 -9.80 27.32
CA LEU A 199 11.20 -9.71 27.63
C LEU A 199 10.56 -8.42 27.08
N ALA A 200 11.25 -7.28 27.18
CA ALA A 200 10.77 -6.01 26.64
C ALA A 200 10.65 -6.04 25.11
N ASN A 201 11.62 -6.63 24.41
CA ASN A 201 11.57 -6.87 22.97
C ASN A 201 10.40 -7.79 22.60
N GLN A 202 10.17 -8.89 23.34
CA GLN A 202 9.04 -9.79 23.06
C GLN A 202 7.68 -9.13 23.31
N TYR A 203 7.55 -8.29 24.34
CA TYR A 203 6.32 -7.50 24.54
C TYR A 203 6.08 -6.53 23.40
N HIS A 204 7.13 -5.86 22.91
CA HIS A 204 7.04 -4.97 21.75
C HIS A 204 6.62 -5.74 20.49
N ALA A 205 7.25 -6.88 20.19
CA ALA A 205 6.90 -7.73 19.04
C ALA A 205 5.45 -8.23 19.08
N ASN A 206 4.91 -8.51 20.28
CA ASN A 206 3.51 -8.90 20.49
C ASN A 206 2.53 -7.71 20.61
N LYS A 207 2.98 -6.48 20.31
CA LYS A 207 2.18 -5.23 20.36
C LYS A 207 1.62 -4.90 21.76
N MET A 208 2.23 -5.45 22.81
CA MET A 208 1.94 -5.16 24.22
C MET A 208 2.75 -3.94 24.67
N TYR A 209 2.38 -2.76 24.16
CA TYR A 209 3.22 -1.56 24.27
C TYR A 209 3.37 -1.01 25.70
N GLN A 210 2.35 -1.13 26.55
CA GLN A 210 2.41 -0.59 27.91
C GLN A 210 3.36 -1.43 28.77
N GLU A 211 3.27 -2.74 28.64
CA GLU A 211 4.14 -3.71 29.30
C GLU A 211 5.58 -3.54 28.82
N ALA A 212 5.80 -3.44 27.50
CA ALA A 212 7.12 -3.18 26.91
C ALA A 212 7.77 -1.91 27.49
N LEU A 213 7.04 -0.78 27.50
CA LEU A 213 7.53 0.48 28.06
C LEU A 213 7.78 0.37 29.57
N SER A 214 6.96 -0.37 30.32
CA SER A 214 7.17 -0.59 31.75
C SER A 214 8.45 -1.38 32.03
N THR A 215 8.72 -2.42 31.22
CA THR A 215 9.94 -3.24 31.33
C THR A 215 11.18 -2.46 30.92
N TYR A 216 11.13 -1.64 29.84
CA TYR A 216 12.24 -0.77 29.49
C TYR A 216 12.53 0.29 30.55
N ASN A 217 11.49 0.88 31.15
CA ASN A 217 11.67 1.84 32.23
C ASN A 217 12.32 1.24 33.48
N LEU A 218 12.11 -0.05 33.75
CA LEU A 218 12.79 -0.75 34.85
C LEU A 218 14.31 -0.77 34.63
N ILE A 219 14.74 -1.04 33.40
CA ILE A 219 16.16 -1.07 33.01
C ILE A 219 16.75 0.34 33.06
N VAL A 220 16.09 1.32 32.43
CA VAL A 220 16.57 2.72 32.34
C VAL A 220 16.68 3.42 33.70
N LYS A 221 15.86 3.04 34.70
CA LYS A 221 15.91 3.62 36.05
C LYS A 221 17.04 3.08 36.89
N ASN A 222 17.55 1.89 36.60
CA ASN A 222 18.62 1.30 37.40
C ASN A 222 19.98 1.90 36.99
N LYS A 223 20.59 2.63 37.94
CA LYS A 223 21.89 3.29 37.75
C LYS A 223 23.07 2.33 37.63
N GLN A 224 22.88 1.05 37.98
CA GLN A 224 23.92 0.02 37.84
C GLN A 224 24.22 -0.29 36.37
N TYR A 225 23.30 0.02 35.46
CA TYR A 225 23.50 -0.16 34.03
C TYR A 225 24.02 1.12 33.38
N ALA A 226 25.35 1.21 33.20
CA ALA A 226 26.03 2.40 32.70
C ALA A 226 25.51 2.88 31.33
N GLN A 227 25.03 1.98 30.46
CA GLN A 227 24.54 2.31 29.11
C GLN A 227 23.01 2.20 28.96
N SER A 228 22.26 2.04 30.06
CA SER A 228 20.79 1.87 29.99
C SER A 228 20.06 3.06 29.35
N GLY A 229 20.64 4.25 29.43
CA GLY A 229 20.09 5.46 28.80
C GLY A 229 19.94 5.36 27.27
N ARG A 230 20.72 4.47 26.64
CA ARG A 230 20.69 4.19 25.20
C ARG A 230 19.45 3.40 24.77
N LEU A 231 18.87 2.58 25.65
CA LEU A 231 17.64 1.80 25.40
C LEU A 231 16.40 2.67 25.19
N ARG A 232 16.50 3.98 25.44
CA ARG A 232 15.45 4.95 25.08
C ARG A 232 15.17 4.96 23.57
N VAL A 233 16.10 4.52 22.72
CA VAL A 233 15.82 4.28 21.30
C VAL A 233 14.66 3.31 21.11
N ASN A 234 14.67 2.17 21.80
CA ASN A 234 13.60 1.17 21.69
C ASN A 234 12.27 1.68 22.24
N MET A 235 12.31 2.45 23.33
CA MET A 235 11.12 3.17 23.82
C MET A 235 10.58 4.15 22.77
N GLY A 236 11.47 4.85 22.06
CA GLY A 236 11.13 5.70 20.93
C GLY A 236 10.46 4.93 19.79
N ASN A 237 10.98 3.75 19.44
CA ASN A 237 10.40 2.86 18.41
C ASN A 237 8.99 2.43 18.79
N VAL A 238 8.75 2.06 20.05
CA VAL A 238 7.41 1.72 20.56
C VAL A 238 6.43 2.91 20.44
N PHE A 239 6.88 4.14 20.70
CA PHE A 239 6.04 5.33 20.49
C PHE A 239 5.84 5.66 19.00
N PHE A 240 6.84 5.39 18.16
CA PHE A 240 6.78 5.58 16.72
C PHE A 240 5.72 4.68 16.08
N GLU A 241 5.68 3.40 16.44
CA GLU A 241 4.64 2.45 15.99
C GLU A 241 3.23 2.85 16.44
N GLN A 242 3.11 3.40 17.65
CA GLN A 242 1.85 3.98 18.14
C GLN A 242 1.44 5.28 17.42
N LYS A 243 2.23 5.75 16.43
CA LYS A 243 2.07 7.03 15.72
C LYS A 243 2.15 8.26 16.66
N LYS A 244 2.77 8.11 17.83
CA LYS A 244 3.01 9.18 18.81
C LYS A 244 4.38 9.81 18.58
N TYR A 245 4.57 10.37 17.39
CA TYR A 245 5.87 10.87 16.93
C TYR A 245 6.55 11.92 17.84
N PRO A 246 5.84 12.89 18.47
CA PRO A 246 6.51 13.84 19.39
C PRO A 246 7.11 13.16 20.62
N GLN A 247 6.46 12.11 21.13
CA GLN A 247 6.97 11.33 22.26
C GLN A 247 8.15 10.46 21.84
N ALA A 248 8.10 9.89 20.63
CA ALA A 248 9.23 9.17 20.03
C ALA A 248 10.47 10.06 19.89
N ILE A 249 10.32 11.26 19.32
CA ILE A 249 11.41 12.24 19.18
C ILE A 249 12.02 12.59 20.54
N LYS A 250 11.19 12.79 21.57
CA LYS A 250 11.68 13.06 22.93
C LYS A 250 12.56 11.90 23.43
N MET A 251 12.11 10.65 23.26
CA MET A 251 12.89 9.48 23.67
C MET A 251 14.19 9.34 22.86
N TYR A 252 14.16 9.56 21.54
CA TYR A 252 15.36 9.52 20.71
C TYR A 252 16.37 10.62 21.07
N ARG A 253 15.93 11.86 21.34
CA ARG A 253 16.81 12.94 21.79
C ARG A 253 17.47 12.60 23.13
N MET A 254 16.68 12.11 24.09
CA MET A 254 17.20 11.65 25.37
C MET A 254 18.17 10.48 25.24
N ALA A 255 18.05 9.65 24.19
CA ALA A 255 19.02 8.59 23.90
C ALA A 255 20.30 9.17 23.29
N LEU A 256 20.17 10.11 22.33
CA LEU A 256 21.28 10.77 21.65
C LEU A 256 22.19 11.53 22.63
N ASP A 257 21.61 12.16 23.65
CA ASP A 257 22.35 12.86 24.70
C ASP A 257 23.21 11.92 25.57
N GLN A 258 22.87 10.62 25.60
CA GLN A 258 23.58 9.60 26.38
C GLN A 258 24.64 8.87 25.56
N VAL A 259 24.66 9.02 24.22
CA VAL A 259 25.66 8.41 23.36
C VAL A 259 26.83 9.37 23.16
N PRO A 260 28.04 9.06 23.65
CA PRO A 260 29.23 9.89 23.47
C PRO A 260 29.51 10.23 22.00
N ASN A 261 30.12 11.38 21.75
CA ASN A 261 30.47 11.84 20.39
C ASN A 261 31.48 10.91 19.67
N THR A 262 32.18 10.05 20.40
CA THR A 262 33.09 9.03 19.84
C THR A 262 32.36 7.98 19.01
N HIS A 263 31.11 7.64 19.37
CA HIS A 263 30.30 6.66 18.65
C HIS A 263 29.48 7.33 17.54
N SER A 264 30.18 7.83 16.52
CA SER A 264 29.57 8.60 15.41
C SER A 264 28.48 7.81 14.67
N LYS A 265 28.72 6.55 14.33
CA LYS A 265 27.76 5.67 13.62
C LYS A 265 26.42 5.53 14.37
N ALA A 266 26.46 5.20 15.67
CA ALA A 266 25.26 5.05 16.50
C ALA A 266 24.48 6.37 16.62
N ARG A 267 25.18 7.50 16.74
CA ARG A 267 24.54 8.83 16.77
C ARG A 267 23.79 9.13 15.48
N PHE A 268 24.38 8.83 14.31
CA PHE A 268 23.70 9.02 13.03
C PHE A 268 22.49 8.10 12.85
N LYS A 269 22.54 6.84 13.33
CA LYS A 269 21.36 5.95 13.36
C LYS A 269 20.21 6.55 14.19
N ILE A 270 20.50 7.10 15.36
CA ILE A 270 19.47 7.77 16.21
C ILE A 270 18.96 9.04 15.53
N MET A 271 19.83 9.85 14.93
CA MET A 271 19.44 11.04 14.17
C MET A 271 18.56 10.70 12.97
N LYS A 272 18.81 9.57 12.28
CA LYS A 272 17.97 9.06 11.20
C LYS A 272 16.55 8.76 11.70
N ASN A 273 16.40 8.09 12.84
CA ASN A 273 15.09 7.84 13.45
C ASN A 273 14.35 9.15 13.80
N ILE A 274 15.07 10.16 14.31
CA ILE A 274 14.53 11.49 14.59
C ILE A 274 14.04 12.16 13.29
N ALA A 275 14.86 12.14 12.23
CA ALA A 275 14.52 12.72 10.93
C ALA A 275 13.27 12.07 10.31
N VAL A 276 13.18 10.74 10.35
CA VAL A 276 12.01 10.00 9.86
C VAL A 276 10.76 10.38 10.66
N ALA A 277 10.86 10.52 11.98
CA ALA A 277 9.75 10.99 12.82
C ALA A 277 9.32 12.42 12.47
N PHE A 278 10.24 13.33 12.18
CA PHE A 278 9.93 14.68 11.72
C PHE A 278 9.20 14.69 10.36
N ILE A 279 9.63 13.84 9.42
CA ILE A 279 8.95 13.67 8.12
C ILE A 279 7.50 13.21 8.31
N LYS A 280 7.26 12.21 9.19
CA LYS A 280 5.90 11.72 9.47
C LYS A 280 4.98 12.76 10.12
N ILE A 281 5.55 13.71 10.88
CA ILE A 281 4.80 14.86 11.43
C ILE A 281 4.53 15.93 10.36
N GLY A 282 5.34 15.98 9.29
CA GLY A 282 5.31 17.04 8.29
C GLY A 282 6.21 18.24 8.63
N GLN A 283 7.12 18.09 9.60
CA GLN A 283 8.11 19.10 9.98
C GLN A 283 9.38 18.96 9.13
N TYR A 284 9.29 19.34 7.85
CA TYR A 284 10.37 19.12 6.89
C TYR A 284 11.61 20.00 7.10
N GLN A 285 11.47 21.16 7.75
CA GLN A 285 12.61 22.05 8.07
C GLN A 285 13.58 21.41 9.07
N ASP A 286 13.05 20.84 10.15
CA ASP A 286 13.85 20.16 11.18
C ASP A 286 14.42 18.83 10.66
N ALA A 287 13.63 18.11 9.85
CA ALA A 287 14.10 16.90 9.17
C ALA A 287 15.29 17.19 8.24
N LYS A 288 15.21 18.26 7.45
CA LYS A 288 16.27 18.64 6.51
C LYS A 288 17.61 18.86 7.24
N GLN A 289 17.64 19.66 8.30
CA GLN A 289 18.89 19.96 9.02
C GLN A 289 19.53 18.69 9.58
N THR A 290 18.70 17.80 10.17
CA THR A 290 19.18 16.53 10.70
C THR A 290 19.71 15.60 9.61
N LEU A 291 19.09 15.58 8.43
CA LEU A 291 19.51 14.77 7.28
C LEU A 291 20.75 15.32 6.57
N GLU A 292 20.91 16.65 6.45
CA GLU A 292 22.14 17.28 5.95
C GLU A 292 23.33 16.85 6.81
N ASN A 293 23.18 16.93 8.13
CA ASN A 293 24.23 16.50 9.08
C ASN A 293 24.58 15.00 8.93
N ILE A 294 23.60 14.14 8.65
CA ILE A 294 23.85 12.71 8.40
C ILE A 294 24.61 12.53 7.08
N MET A 295 24.18 13.20 6.02
CA MET A 295 24.78 13.10 4.69
C MET A 295 26.21 13.64 4.61
N ASP A 296 26.59 14.57 5.49
CA ASP A 296 27.95 15.09 5.58
C ASP A 296 28.88 14.21 6.44
N GLY A 297 28.33 13.41 7.35
CA GLY A 297 29.09 12.55 8.26
C GLY A 297 29.13 11.07 7.84
N SER A 298 27.97 10.43 7.79
CA SER A 298 27.80 9.03 7.37
C SER A 298 26.72 8.96 6.28
N PRO A 299 27.07 9.26 5.02
CA PRO A 299 26.10 9.27 3.94
C PRO A 299 25.52 7.87 3.71
N ASP A 300 24.20 7.81 3.60
CA ASP A 300 23.41 6.59 3.40
C ASP A 300 22.33 6.90 2.36
N LEU A 301 22.04 5.94 1.48
CA LEU A 301 21.05 6.08 0.41
C LEU A 301 19.67 6.44 0.97
N GLU A 302 19.28 5.84 2.09
CA GLU A 302 17.98 6.13 2.71
C GLU A 302 17.89 7.54 3.29
N SER A 303 18.98 8.02 3.88
CA SER A 303 19.07 9.40 4.36
C SER A 303 19.06 10.40 3.18
N GLY A 304 19.75 10.07 2.09
CA GLY A 304 19.71 10.84 0.84
C GLY A 304 18.31 10.91 0.23
N TYR A 305 17.60 9.77 0.16
CA TYR A 305 16.22 9.69 -0.31
C TYR A 305 15.27 10.55 0.54
N ASN A 306 15.36 10.43 1.87
CA ASN A 306 14.57 11.24 2.79
C ASN A 306 14.89 12.74 2.69
N LEU A 307 16.15 13.09 2.40
CA LEU A 307 16.58 14.47 2.18
C LEU A 307 15.97 15.05 0.90
N VAL A 308 15.95 14.27 -0.20
CA VAL A 308 15.27 14.64 -1.45
C VAL A 308 13.77 14.89 -1.20
N ILE A 309 13.10 14.02 -0.42
CA ILE A 309 11.69 14.22 -0.04
C ILE A 309 11.50 15.50 0.77
N ALA A 310 12.37 15.77 1.75
CA ALA A 310 12.28 16.98 2.56
C ALA A 310 12.42 18.24 1.68
N TYR A 311 13.37 18.26 0.74
CA TYR A 311 13.53 19.37 -0.21
C TYR A 311 12.36 19.52 -1.18
N TYR A 312 11.82 18.39 -1.66
CA TYR A 312 10.63 18.39 -2.51
C TYR A 312 9.43 19.03 -1.78
N ALA A 313 9.21 18.67 -0.52
CA ALA A 313 8.13 19.22 0.30
C ALA A 313 8.31 20.72 0.60
N LEU A 314 9.57 21.17 0.74
CA LEU A 314 9.91 22.58 0.94
C LEU A 314 9.89 23.40 -0.36
N GLY A 315 9.96 22.75 -1.53
CA GLY A 315 9.95 23.39 -2.84
C GLY A 315 11.29 24.01 -3.27
N ASP A 316 12.41 23.61 -2.64
CA ASP A 316 13.75 24.08 -2.97
C ASP A 316 14.36 23.24 -4.11
N ILE A 317 14.29 23.77 -5.33
CA ILE A 317 14.63 23.05 -6.56
C ILE A 317 16.14 22.79 -6.67
N GLU A 318 16.99 23.76 -6.34
CA GLU A 318 18.44 23.63 -6.50
C GLU A 318 19.01 22.59 -5.54
N LYS A 319 18.57 22.63 -4.27
CA LYS A 319 18.99 21.65 -3.27
C LYS A 319 18.40 20.27 -3.54
N MET A 320 17.23 20.18 -4.17
CA MET A 320 16.66 18.91 -4.62
C MET A 320 17.53 18.26 -5.71
N LYS A 321 18.05 19.03 -6.67
CA LYS A 321 19.01 18.52 -7.68
C LYS A 321 20.28 17.99 -7.03
N LEU A 322 20.90 18.83 -6.20
CA LEU A 322 22.16 18.50 -5.55
C LEU A 322 22.03 17.30 -4.62
N SER A 323 20.94 17.22 -3.84
CA SER A 323 20.68 16.07 -2.96
C SER A 323 20.42 14.78 -3.74
N PHE A 324 19.75 14.85 -4.89
CA PHE A 324 19.56 13.70 -5.77
C PHE A 324 20.90 13.22 -6.37
N GLU A 325 21.74 14.14 -6.89
CA GLU A 325 23.09 13.81 -7.38
C GLU A 325 23.95 13.19 -6.28
N ARG A 326 23.94 13.78 -5.07
CA ARG A 326 24.65 13.21 -3.90
C ARG A 326 24.15 11.83 -3.54
N MET A 327 22.84 11.57 -3.68
CA MET A 327 22.23 10.27 -3.37
C MET A 327 22.64 9.19 -4.37
N ILE A 328 22.61 9.48 -5.68
CA ILE A 328 22.96 8.50 -6.72
C ILE A 328 24.48 8.23 -6.80
N ALA A 329 25.30 9.19 -6.35
CA ALA A 329 26.76 9.01 -6.27
C ALA A 329 27.19 8.06 -5.14
N LEU A 330 26.28 7.66 -4.24
CA LEU A 330 26.59 6.72 -3.17
C LEU A 330 26.69 5.29 -3.74
N LYS A 331 27.89 4.72 -3.66
CA LYS A 331 28.14 3.30 -3.94
C LYS A 331 28.02 2.50 -2.64
N ASP A 332 26.81 2.02 -2.36
CA ASP A 332 26.58 1.09 -1.23
C ASP A 332 27.15 -0.30 -1.62
N PRO A 333 27.89 -1.02 -0.74
CA PRO A 333 28.49 -2.35 -0.99
C PRO A 333 27.55 -3.51 -1.40
N GLY A 334 26.32 -3.25 -1.87
CA GLY A 334 25.44 -4.22 -2.54
C GLY A 334 24.84 -3.71 -3.86
N MET A 335 25.23 -2.50 -4.27
CA MET A 335 24.84 -1.85 -5.53
C MET A 335 25.81 -2.15 -6.67
N GLU A 336 27.01 -2.64 -6.36
CA GLU A 336 27.95 -3.10 -7.36
C GLU A 336 27.35 -4.32 -8.05
N ARG A 337 27.26 -4.19 -9.36
CA ARG A 337 26.78 -5.21 -10.27
C ARG A 337 28.07 -5.87 -10.74
N ASP A 338 28.41 -7.01 -10.16
CA ASP A 338 29.38 -7.87 -10.84
C ASP A 338 28.64 -8.45 -12.05
N GLU A 339 28.60 -7.67 -13.13
CA GLU A 339 28.03 -8.07 -14.42
C GLU A 339 28.76 -9.33 -14.92
N ASP A 340 30.05 -9.45 -14.60
CA ASP A 340 30.85 -10.66 -14.83
C ASP A 340 30.33 -11.87 -14.03
N LEU A 341 29.94 -11.70 -12.74
CA LEU A 341 29.35 -12.79 -11.95
C LEU A 341 27.93 -13.11 -12.42
N GLU A 342 27.07 -12.13 -12.73
CA GLU A 342 25.71 -12.41 -13.24
C GLU A 342 25.72 -13.05 -14.63
N GLU A 343 26.62 -12.65 -15.54
CA GLU A 343 26.81 -13.27 -16.86
C GLU A 343 27.46 -14.66 -16.74
N GLU A 344 28.43 -14.85 -15.86
CA GLU A 344 29.04 -16.16 -15.61
C GLU A 344 28.05 -17.11 -14.90
N LEU A 345 27.22 -16.59 -13.98
CA LEU A 345 26.11 -17.32 -13.33
C LEU A 345 24.99 -17.67 -14.31
N THR A 346 24.67 -16.80 -15.27
CA THR A 346 23.62 -17.06 -16.29
C THR A 346 24.11 -17.95 -17.42
N GLN A 347 25.39 -17.91 -17.78
CA GLN A 347 25.99 -18.85 -18.74
C GLN A 347 26.20 -20.24 -18.13
N THR A 348 26.58 -20.34 -16.86
CA THR A 348 26.67 -21.64 -16.15
C THR A 348 25.31 -22.21 -15.76
N ALA A 349 24.30 -21.36 -15.56
CA ALA A 349 22.90 -21.72 -15.36
C ALA A 349 22.25 -22.46 -16.54
N GLU A 350 22.71 -22.20 -17.77
CA GLU A 350 22.21 -22.89 -18.97
C GLU A 350 22.84 -24.29 -19.14
N GLU A 351 23.91 -24.61 -18.40
CA GLU A 351 24.67 -25.86 -18.53
C GLU A 351 24.54 -26.83 -17.32
N ASP A 352 24.15 -26.35 -16.13
CA ASP A 352 23.97 -27.21 -14.94
C ASP A 352 22.83 -26.75 -14.00
N ASP A 353 21.65 -27.37 -14.12
CA ASP A 353 20.47 -27.16 -13.26
C ASP A 353 20.78 -27.32 -11.74
N GLY A 354 21.83 -28.06 -11.38
CA GLY A 354 22.23 -28.31 -10.00
C GLY A 354 22.95 -27.14 -9.33
N LEU A 355 23.69 -26.33 -10.09
CA LEU A 355 24.46 -25.20 -9.56
C LEU A 355 23.58 -23.96 -9.35
N ASN A 356 22.60 -23.77 -10.24
CA ASN A 356 21.56 -22.75 -10.15
C ASN A 356 20.75 -22.85 -8.86
N ALA A 357 20.36 -24.06 -8.46
CA ALA A 357 19.65 -24.31 -7.21
C ALA A 357 20.52 -24.04 -5.96
N LEU A 358 21.84 -24.27 -6.06
CA LEU A 358 22.77 -24.09 -4.94
C LEU A 358 23.10 -22.60 -4.68
N LEU A 359 23.13 -21.78 -5.73
CA LEU A 359 23.40 -20.34 -5.67
C LEU A 359 22.13 -19.51 -5.43
N SER A 360 20.95 -20.00 -5.87
CA SER A 360 19.66 -19.38 -5.55
C SER A 360 19.27 -19.52 -4.08
N ASP A 361 19.83 -20.53 -3.39
CA ASP A 361 19.50 -20.87 -2.00
C ASP A 361 20.45 -20.26 -0.96
N ASP A 362 21.48 -19.49 -1.37
CA ASP A 362 22.36 -18.81 -0.40
C ASP A 362 21.62 -17.63 0.29
N PRO A 363 21.45 -17.65 1.62
CA PRO A 363 20.83 -16.57 2.37
C PRO A 363 21.52 -15.21 2.19
N LEU A 364 22.83 -15.18 1.90
CA LEU A 364 23.56 -13.93 1.68
C LEU A 364 23.24 -13.31 0.31
N THR A 365 23.26 -14.12 -0.74
CA THR A 365 22.93 -13.69 -2.11
C THR A 365 21.49 -13.18 -2.21
N THR A 366 20.54 -13.87 -1.58
CA THR A 366 19.14 -13.42 -1.50
C THR A 366 19.01 -12.10 -0.74
N TYR A 367 19.71 -11.93 0.39
CA TYR A 367 19.75 -10.68 1.13
C TYR A 367 20.33 -9.51 0.31
N LEU A 368 21.45 -9.72 -0.39
CA LEU A 368 22.08 -8.69 -1.23
C LEU A 368 21.18 -8.27 -2.39
N ARG A 369 20.51 -9.24 -3.04
CA ARG A 369 19.52 -8.96 -4.09
C ARG A 369 18.37 -8.11 -3.57
N GLU A 370 17.78 -8.48 -2.44
CA GLU A 370 16.71 -7.69 -1.81
C GLU A 370 17.17 -6.28 -1.44
N LYS A 371 18.40 -6.14 -0.93
CA LYS A 371 18.97 -4.83 -0.60
C LYS A 371 19.12 -3.98 -1.87
N ARG A 372 19.61 -4.56 -2.97
CA ARG A 372 19.75 -3.89 -4.27
C ARG A 372 18.40 -3.45 -4.84
N GLU A 373 17.38 -4.31 -4.78
CA GLU A 373 16.02 -3.99 -5.21
C GLU A 373 15.43 -2.82 -4.39
N LYS A 374 15.60 -2.83 -3.06
CA LYS A 374 15.16 -1.73 -2.18
C LYS A 374 15.87 -0.41 -2.52
N CYS A 375 17.15 -0.47 -2.84
CA CYS A 375 17.94 0.71 -3.22
C CYS A 375 17.52 1.27 -4.59
N THR A 376 17.39 0.41 -5.59
CA THR A 376 16.95 0.79 -6.95
C THR A 376 15.54 1.35 -6.95
N ASP A 377 14.61 0.77 -6.18
CA ASP A 377 13.23 1.28 -6.01
C ASP A 377 13.21 2.69 -5.42
N LYS A 378 14.04 2.97 -4.40
CA LYS A 378 14.17 4.32 -3.82
C LYS A 378 14.69 5.34 -4.85
N ILE A 379 15.68 4.96 -5.65
CA ILE A 379 16.23 5.82 -6.72
C ILE A 379 15.15 6.11 -7.78
N ILE A 380 14.44 5.07 -8.26
CA ILE A 380 13.34 5.21 -9.23
C ILE A 380 12.24 6.14 -8.69
N ARG A 381 11.83 5.95 -7.44
CA ARG A 381 10.79 6.77 -6.79
C ARG A 381 11.22 8.22 -6.67
N ALA A 382 12.44 8.48 -6.21
CA ALA A 382 12.99 9.84 -6.15
C ALA A 382 13.04 10.48 -7.53
N ALA A 383 13.57 9.77 -8.54
CA ALA A 383 13.66 10.25 -9.91
C ALA A 383 12.28 10.64 -10.48
N LYS A 384 11.29 9.75 -10.36
CA LYS A 384 9.90 9.99 -10.81
C LYS A 384 9.22 11.13 -10.04
N LEU A 385 9.56 11.33 -8.76
CA LEU A 385 9.02 12.40 -7.92
C LEU A 385 9.58 13.78 -8.33
N ILE A 386 10.89 13.88 -8.54
CA ILE A 386 11.54 15.18 -8.79
C ILE A 386 11.43 15.61 -10.25
N ALA A 387 11.53 14.69 -11.22
CA ALA A 387 11.64 15.01 -12.65
C ALA A 387 10.53 15.97 -13.16
N PRO A 388 9.23 15.79 -12.84
CA PRO A 388 8.18 16.70 -13.28
C PRO A 388 8.21 18.09 -12.62
N LYS A 389 8.89 18.23 -11.48
CA LYS A 389 8.86 19.42 -10.61
C LYS A 389 10.11 20.28 -10.66
N LEU A 390 11.21 19.76 -11.22
CA LEU A 390 12.50 20.44 -11.30
C LEU A 390 12.47 21.73 -12.14
N ASP A 391 11.61 21.80 -13.15
CA ASP A 391 11.42 23.03 -13.94
C ASP A 391 9.91 23.31 -14.09
N LYS A 392 9.50 24.46 -13.55
CA LYS A 392 8.10 24.91 -13.58
C LYS A 392 7.64 25.32 -14.99
N LYS A 393 8.57 25.75 -15.85
CA LYS A 393 8.28 26.20 -17.22
C LYS A 393 8.31 25.00 -18.17
N ASN A 394 9.38 24.22 -18.14
CA ASN A 394 9.59 23.10 -19.06
C ASN A 394 9.91 21.80 -18.30
N PHE A 395 8.88 21.00 -18.03
CA PHE A 395 9.03 19.68 -17.42
C PHE A 395 10.03 18.78 -18.16
N GLU A 396 10.20 18.94 -19.48
CA GLU A 396 11.17 18.19 -20.30
C GLU A 396 12.59 18.31 -19.75
N LYS A 397 13.03 19.54 -19.44
CA LYS A 397 14.37 19.81 -18.88
C LYS A 397 14.58 19.14 -17.52
N GLY A 398 13.51 18.98 -16.75
CA GLY A 398 13.54 18.25 -15.48
C GLY A 398 13.80 16.76 -15.69
N TYR A 399 13.18 16.15 -16.70
CA TYR A 399 13.46 14.78 -17.09
C TYR A 399 14.87 14.61 -17.66
N ASP A 400 15.30 15.51 -18.55
CA ASP A 400 16.63 15.44 -19.18
C ASP A 400 17.73 15.46 -18.12
N PHE A 401 17.65 16.37 -17.14
CA PHE A 401 18.60 16.44 -16.02
C PHE A 401 18.70 15.11 -15.25
N VAL A 402 17.56 14.50 -14.89
CA VAL A 402 17.56 13.27 -14.09
C VAL A 402 18.04 12.08 -14.92
N VAL A 403 17.65 11.99 -16.19
CA VAL A 403 18.11 10.95 -17.11
C VAL A 403 19.63 11.04 -17.34
N GLU A 404 20.16 12.25 -17.55
CA GLU A 404 21.60 12.48 -17.68
C GLU A 404 22.36 12.12 -16.41
N ALA A 405 21.86 12.53 -15.24
CA ALA A 405 22.45 12.20 -13.95
C ALA A 405 22.49 10.68 -13.71
N LEU A 406 21.41 9.97 -14.02
CA LEU A 406 21.34 8.52 -13.89
C LEU A 406 22.28 7.79 -14.85
N ARG A 407 22.34 8.21 -16.12
CA ARG A 407 23.25 7.61 -17.12
C ARG A 407 24.71 7.83 -16.77
N LYS A 408 25.05 9.00 -16.20
CA LYS A 408 26.42 9.31 -15.76
C LYS A 408 26.92 8.35 -14.68
N GLU A 409 26.05 7.96 -13.75
CA GLU A 409 26.38 7.02 -12.66
C GLU A 409 26.15 5.54 -13.05
N GLY A 410 25.76 5.25 -14.29
CA GLY A 410 25.60 3.88 -14.81
C GLY A 410 24.20 3.27 -14.66
N PHE A 411 23.21 4.00 -14.15
CA PHE A 411 21.82 3.52 -13.97
C PHE A 411 20.98 3.55 -15.25
N ASN A 412 21.43 2.86 -16.30
CA ASN A 412 20.79 2.88 -17.64
C ASN A 412 19.36 2.32 -17.65
N ALA A 413 19.09 1.24 -16.90
CA ALA A 413 17.76 0.65 -16.81
C ALA A 413 16.74 1.62 -16.18
N ILE A 414 17.15 2.32 -15.11
CA ILE A 414 16.32 3.33 -14.43
C ILE A 414 16.09 4.54 -15.34
N ALA A 415 17.13 4.99 -16.06
CA ALA A 415 17.02 6.08 -17.02
C ALA A 415 16.01 5.77 -18.14
N ASN A 416 16.04 4.55 -18.69
CA ASN A 416 15.08 4.09 -19.68
C ASN A 416 13.64 4.05 -19.13
N GLU A 417 13.46 3.60 -17.88
CA GLU A 417 12.15 3.62 -17.23
C GLU A 417 11.63 5.05 -17.04
N LEU A 418 12.52 5.99 -16.71
CA LEU A 418 12.18 7.40 -16.57
C LEU A 418 11.78 8.03 -17.90
N ASP A 419 12.42 7.65 -19.02
CA ASP A 419 12.01 8.08 -20.36
C ASP A 419 10.60 7.59 -20.73
N ILE A 420 10.21 6.36 -20.33
CA ILE A 420 8.82 5.89 -20.46
C ILE A 420 7.87 6.72 -19.58
N ALA A 421 8.28 7.05 -18.35
CA ALA A 421 7.48 7.93 -17.48
C ALA A 421 7.31 9.33 -18.09
N ARG A 422 8.35 9.86 -18.76
CA ARG A 422 8.28 11.11 -19.54
C ARG A 422 7.22 11.00 -20.64
N ALA A 423 7.20 9.91 -21.41
CA ALA A 423 6.16 9.65 -22.42
C ALA A 423 4.74 9.67 -21.82
N MET A 424 4.55 9.07 -20.64
CA MET A 424 3.27 9.09 -19.93
C MET A 424 2.88 10.49 -19.45
N THR A 425 3.83 11.36 -19.14
CA THR A 425 3.52 12.77 -18.82
C THR A 425 3.12 13.59 -20.04
N TYR A 426 3.67 13.31 -21.23
CA TYR A 426 3.19 13.89 -22.48
C TYR A 426 1.73 13.49 -22.75
N LEU A 427 1.40 12.22 -22.53
CA LEU A 427 0.04 11.71 -22.63
C LEU A 427 -0.93 12.44 -21.68
N LYS A 428 -0.55 12.65 -20.42
CA LYS A 428 -1.36 13.43 -19.45
C LYS A 428 -1.60 14.87 -19.90
N LYS A 429 -0.66 15.45 -20.65
CA LYS A 429 -0.77 16.80 -21.24
C LYS A 429 -1.44 16.81 -22.62
N LYS A 430 -1.90 15.65 -23.12
CA LYS A 430 -2.49 15.45 -24.44
C LYS A 430 -1.55 15.80 -25.61
N ASP A 431 -0.23 15.76 -25.39
CA ASP A 431 0.77 15.88 -26.45
C ASP A 431 1.12 14.48 -26.97
N PHE A 432 0.26 13.95 -27.83
CA PHE A 432 0.38 12.57 -28.31
C PHE A 432 1.59 12.37 -29.23
N LYS A 433 1.92 13.37 -30.06
CA LYS A 433 3.02 13.28 -31.05
C LYS A 433 4.38 13.03 -30.39
N LYS A 434 4.75 13.84 -29.39
CA LYS A 434 6.00 13.67 -28.65
C LYS A 434 6.01 12.37 -27.84
N SER A 435 4.87 11.99 -27.28
CA SER A 435 4.73 10.73 -26.54
C SER A 435 5.01 9.52 -27.45
N ILE A 436 4.46 9.52 -28.65
CA ILE A 436 4.70 8.45 -29.65
C ILE A 436 6.16 8.43 -30.08
N GLU A 437 6.76 9.57 -30.40
CA GLU A 437 8.17 9.65 -30.82
C GLU A 437 9.11 9.11 -29.75
N THR A 438 8.90 9.50 -28.50
CA THR A 438 9.71 9.01 -27.37
C THR A 438 9.55 7.50 -27.17
N LEU A 439 8.33 6.95 -27.22
CA LEU A 439 8.11 5.51 -27.07
C LEU A 439 8.62 4.68 -28.24
N LYS A 440 8.52 5.18 -29.48
CA LYS A 440 9.06 4.51 -30.68
C LYS A 440 10.57 4.34 -30.63
N SER A 441 11.29 5.24 -29.94
CA SER A 441 12.74 5.10 -29.75
C SER A 441 13.15 3.83 -28.96
N PHE A 442 12.20 3.20 -28.26
CA PHE A 442 12.41 1.98 -27.47
C PHE A 442 12.13 0.68 -28.23
N GLU A 443 11.57 0.74 -29.44
CA GLU A 443 11.23 -0.45 -30.22
C GLU A 443 12.44 -1.31 -30.59
N LYS A 444 13.62 -0.69 -30.73
CA LYS A 444 14.88 -1.36 -31.11
C LYS A 444 15.75 -1.76 -29.92
N LYS A 445 15.29 -1.54 -28.69
CA LYS A 445 16.03 -1.87 -27.46
C LYS A 445 15.58 -3.23 -26.92
N ASP A 446 15.91 -3.52 -25.66
CA ASP A 446 15.54 -4.74 -24.95
C ASP A 446 14.08 -5.15 -25.16
N VAL A 447 13.84 -6.44 -25.36
CA VAL A 447 12.52 -7.02 -25.67
C VAL A 447 11.48 -6.64 -24.61
N ASN A 448 11.85 -6.73 -23.33
CA ASN A 448 10.96 -6.40 -22.21
C ASN A 448 10.59 -4.91 -22.18
N LEU A 449 11.55 -4.04 -22.52
CA LEU A 449 11.35 -2.59 -22.55
C LEU A 449 10.49 -2.19 -23.74
N ALA A 450 10.72 -2.81 -24.89
CA ALA A 450 9.91 -2.66 -26.09
C ALA A 450 8.46 -3.12 -25.85
N ALA A 451 8.24 -4.21 -25.12
CA ALA A 451 6.90 -4.67 -24.74
C ALA A 451 6.14 -3.62 -23.89
N ARG A 452 6.80 -3.04 -22.89
CA ARG A 452 6.23 -1.96 -22.06
C ARG A 452 5.93 -0.71 -22.88
N ALA A 453 6.83 -0.34 -23.80
CA ALA A 453 6.62 0.80 -24.70
C ALA A 453 5.45 0.54 -25.67
N ALA A 454 5.37 -0.65 -26.27
CA ALA A 454 4.29 -1.08 -27.14
C ALA A 454 2.93 -1.06 -26.44
N THR A 455 2.88 -1.46 -25.16
CA THR A 455 1.65 -1.38 -24.34
C THR A 455 1.14 0.06 -24.24
N ASN A 456 2.03 1.02 -23.98
CA ASN A 456 1.66 2.43 -23.89
C ASN A 456 1.34 3.03 -25.27
N LEU A 457 2.08 2.65 -26.33
CA LEU A 457 1.80 3.08 -27.71
C LEU A 457 0.41 2.63 -28.16
N SER A 458 0.05 1.38 -27.88
CA SER A 458 -1.28 0.86 -28.19
C SER A 458 -2.38 1.72 -27.57
N PHE A 459 -2.24 2.09 -26.30
CA PHE A 459 -3.19 2.96 -25.61
C PHE A 459 -3.26 4.37 -26.21
N ILE A 460 -2.12 4.95 -26.59
CA ILE A 460 -2.07 6.27 -27.22
C ILE A 460 -2.77 6.27 -28.58
N TYR A 461 -2.47 5.28 -29.43
CA TYR A 461 -3.11 5.14 -30.74
C TYR A 461 -4.62 4.90 -30.62
N PHE A 462 -5.06 4.18 -29.59
CA PHE A 462 -6.48 4.02 -29.29
C PHE A 462 -7.15 5.38 -29.00
N LEU A 463 -6.50 6.23 -28.21
CA LEU A 463 -7.00 7.58 -27.88
C LEU A 463 -7.00 8.52 -29.09
N GLU A 464 -6.04 8.39 -30.00
CA GLU A 464 -6.01 9.12 -31.28
C GLU A 464 -7.04 8.59 -32.30
N SER A 465 -7.79 7.53 -31.98
CA SER A 465 -8.72 6.83 -32.87
C SER A 465 -8.05 6.10 -34.06
N ASP A 466 -6.75 5.83 -33.97
CA ASP A 466 -6.01 4.99 -34.93
C ASP A 466 -6.02 3.53 -34.44
N PHE A 467 -7.16 2.88 -34.65
CA PHE A 467 -7.38 1.51 -34.18
C PHE A 467 -6.47 0.45 -34.83
N PRO A 468 -6.11 0.52 -36.13
CA PRO A 468 -5.20 -0.45 -36.74
C PRO A 468 -3.80 -0.46 -36.12
N HIS A 469 -3.22 0.72 -35.88
CA HIS A 469 -1.92 0.80 -35.21
C HIS A 469 -2.04 0.37 -33.74
N SER A 470 -3.12 0.76 -33.06
CA SER A 470 -3.36 0.35 -31.67
C SER A 470 -3.38 -1.17 -31.49
N GLU A 471 -4.06 -1.88 -32.39
CA GLU A 471 -4.12 -3.35 -32.38
C GLU A 471 -2.76 -3.97 -32.67
N TYR A 472 -2.02 -3.46 -33.67
CA TYR A 472 -0.68 -3.94 -34.00
C TYR A 472 0.26 -3.88 -32.78
N TYR A 473 0.28 -2.74 -32.06
CA TYR A 473 1.12 -2.60 -30.87
C TYR A 473 0.60 -3.41 -29.67
N ALA A 474 -0.72 -3.63 -29.56
CA ALA A 474 -1.27 -4.53 -28.54
C ALA A 474 -0.81 -5.98 -28.76
N ASP A 475 -0.87 -6.45 -30.01
CA ASP A 475 -0.39 -7.78 -30.39
C ASP A 475 1.11 -7.93 -30.20
N LEU A 476 1.90 -6.90 -30.54
CA LEU A 476 3.34 -6.89 -30.29
C LEU A 476 3.65 -7.00 -28.79
N ALA A 477 2.92 -6.27 -27.95
CA ALA A 477 3.08 -6.33 -26.50
C ALA A 477 2.72 -7.72 -25.94
N ILE A 478 1.63 -8.34 -26.41
CA ILE A 478 1.22 -9.68 -25.96
C ILE A 478 2.20 -10.78 -26.42
N ARG A 479 2.77 -10.64 -27.62
CA ARG A 479 3.78 -11.59 -28.12
C ARG A 479 5.08 -11.55 -27.31
N ALA A 480 5.47 -10.35 -26.87
CA ALA A 480 6.67 -10.17 -26.07
C ALA A 480 6.44 -10.54 -24.60
N ASP A 481 5.28 -10.18 -24.05
CA ASP A 481 4.87 -10.52 -22.69
C ASP A 481 3.40 -10.97 -22.66
N ARG A 482 3.21 -12.28 -22.56
CA ARG A 482 1.88 -12.90 -22.51
C ARG A 482 1.13 -12.57 -21.22
N TYR A 483 1.85 -12.31 -20.13
CA TYR A 483 1.27 -12.05 -18.81
C TYR A 483 1.13 -10.54 -18.54
N ASN A 484 0.99 -9.74 -19.59
CA ASN A 484 0.74 -8.31 -19.48
C ASN A 484 -0.76 -8.00 -19.55
N ALA A 485 -1.40 -7.84 -18.40
CA ALA A 485 -2.83 -7.55 -18.30
C ALA A 485 -3.25 -6.27 -19.05
N LYS A 486 -2.40 -5.22 -19.06
CA LYS A 486 -2.70 -3.95 -19.74
C LYS A 486 -2.71 -4.09 -21.26
N ALA A 487 -1.81 -4.90 -21.81
CA ALA A 487 -1.79 -5.18 -23.24
C ALA A 487 -3.04 -5.94 -23.69
N LEU A 488 -3.47 -6.94 -22.90
CA LEU A 488 -4.73 -7.67 -23.11
C LEU A 488 -5.95 -6.74 -23.04
N VAL A 489 -5.99 -5.80 -22.08
CA VAL A 489 -7.05 -4.78 -21.99
C VAL A 489 -7.07 -3.89 -23.23
N ASN A 490 -5.91 -3.42 -23.69
CA ASN A 490 -5.83 -2.57 -24.88
C ASN A 490 -6.31 -3.31 -26.14
N LYS A 491 -5.95 -4.59 -26.29
CA LYS A 491 -6.47 -5.45 -27.37
C LYS A 491 -7.99 -5.61 -27.26
N GLY A 492 -8.49 -5.89 -26.06
CA GLY A 492 -9.93 -5.95 -25.78
C GLY A 492 -10.66 -4.68 -26.20
N ASN A 493 -10.09 -3.49 -25.90
CA ASN A 493 -10.67 -2.20 -26.28
C ASN A 493 -10.74 -2.04 -27.81
N CYS A 494 -9.70 -2.45 -28.55
CA CYS A 494 -9.71 -2.44 -30.01
C CYS A 494 -10.81 -3.34 -30.58
N LEU A 495 -11.03 -4.52 -29.98
CA LEU A 495 -12.08 -5.46 -30.39
C LEU A 495 -13.50 -4.91 -30.14
N ILE A 496 -13.73 -4.14 -29.05
CA ILE A 496 -15.01 -3.45 -28.82
C ILE A 496 -15.34 -2.53 -29.99
N VAL A 497 -14.35 -1.75 -30.45
CA VAL A 497 -14.56 -0.78 -31.55
C VAL A 497 -14.87 -1.50 -32.86
N LYS A 498 -14.31 -2.69 -33.08
CA LYS A 498 -14.64 -3.57 -34.22
C LYS A 498 -16.01 -4.24 -34.12
N GLY A 499 -16.65 -4.20 -32.95
CA GLY A 499 -17.92 -4.89 -32.67
C GLY A 499 -17.76 -6.36 -32.29
N GLU A 500 -16.54 -6.84 -32.07
CA GLU A 500 -16.26 -8.23 -31.65
C GLU A 500 -16.34 -8.37 -30.12
N TYR A 501 -17.55 -8.29 -29.57
CA TYR A 501 -17.78 -8.23 -28.12
C TYR A 501 -17.41 -9.53 -27.38
N GLU A 502 -17.67 -10.71 -27.94
CA GLU A 502 -17.34 -12.00 -27.32
C GLU A 502 -15.83 -12.19 -27.17
N ARG A 503 -15.06 -11.93 -28.24
CA ARG A 503 -13.60 -11.99 -28.20
C ARG A 503 -13.01 -10.93 -27.27
N SER A 504 -13.60 -9.74 -27.25
CA SER A 504 -13.21 -8.70 -26.30
C SER A 504 -13.37 -9.17 -24.85
N ARG A 505 -14.50 -9.82 -24.53
CA ARG A 505 -14.75 -10.43 -23.22
C ARG A 505 -13.68 -11.47 -22.86
N GLU A 506 -13.29 -12.33 -23.80
CA GLU A 506 -12.23 -13.33 -23.58
C GLU A 506 -10.89 -12.66 -23.20
N MET A 507 -10.48 -11.63 -23.94
CA MET A 507 -9.24 -10.90 -23.65
C MET A 507 -9.25 -10.23 -22.28
N TYR A 508 -10.37 -9.64 -21.87
CA TYR A 508 -10.46 -9.07 -20.53
C TYR A 508 -10.50 -10.13 -19.43
N MET A 509 -11.14 -11.28 -19.66
CA MET A 509 -11.12 -12.39 -18.69
C MET A 509 -9.72 -12.98 -18.55
N GLU A 510 -8.94 -13.07 -19.63
CA GLU A 510 -7.52 -13.43 -19.57
C GLU A 510 -6.74 -12.38 -18.77
N ALA A 511 -6.99 -11.09 -18.99
CA ALA A 511 -6.35 -10.01 -18.21
C ALA A 511 -6.66 -10.11 -16.70
N ILE A 512 -7.90 -10.46 -16.33
CA ILE A 512 -8.29 -10.69 -14.92
C ILE A 512 -7.64 -11.95 -14.34
N GLY A 513 -7.42 -12.99 -15.16
CA GLY A 513 -6.71 -14.20 -14.76
C GLY A 513 -5.24 -13.95 -14.46
N VAL A 514 -4.61 -13.00 -15.18
CA VAL A 514 -3.24 -12.55 -14.95
C VAL A 514 -3.15 -11.62 -13.75
N GLU A 515 -3.92 -10.52 -13.76
CA GLU A 515 -3.99 -9.54 -12.67
C GLU A 515 -5.41 -9.46 -12.11
N ALA A 516 -5.64 -10.14 -10.98
CA ALA A 516 -6.95 -10.17 -10.32
C ALA A 516 -7.47 -8.77 -9.91
N ASN A 517 -6.56 -7.80 -9.75
CA ASN A 517 -6.84 -6.42 -9.33
C ASN A 517 -6.82 -5.41 -10.51
N CYS A 518 -6.84 -5.87 -11.76
CA CYS A 518 -6.93 -4.96 -12.91
C CYS A 518 -8.34 -4.35 -12.99
N LEU A 519 -8.49 -3.13 -12.46
CA LEU A 519 -9.76 -2.41 -12.37
C LEU A 519 -10.34 -2.10 -13.75
N GLU A 520 -9.47 -1.77 -14.72
CA GLU A 520 -9.84 -1.45 -16.09
C GLU A 520 -10.45 -2.66 -16.80
N ALA A 521 -9.85 -3.85 -16.64
CA ALA A 521 -10.39 -5.08 -17.21
C ALA A 521 -11.77 -5.41 -16.63
N ILE A 522 -11.93 -5.33 -15.31
CA ILE A 522 -13.21 -5.65 -14.63
C ILE A 522 -14.31 -4.67 -15.06
N TYR A 523 -13.99 -3.37 -15.14
CA TYR A 523 -14.93 -2.37 -15.62
C TYR A 523 -15.37 -2.65 -17.07
N ASN A 524 -14.41 -2.96 -17.94
CA ASN A 524 -14.69 -3.22 -19.36
C ASN A 524 -15.45 -4.53 -19.58
N VAL A 525 -15.21 -5.58 -18.78
CA VAL A 525 -16.04 -6.81 -18.80
C VAL A 525 -17.49 -6.47 -18.47
N GLY A 526 -17.74 -5.63 -17.44
CA GLY A 526 -19.09 -5.19 -17.11
C GLY A 526 -19.77 -4.44 -18.27
N LEU A 527 -19.04 -3.58 -18.96
CA LEU A 527 -19.54 -2.87 -20.14
C LEU A 527 -19.84 -3.79 -21.32
N VAL A 528 -18.94 -4.74 -21.62
CA VAL A 528 -19.13 -5.72 -22.70
C VAL A 528 -20.30 -6.64 -22.39
N ASN A 529 -20.41 -7.16 -21.17
CA ASN A 529 -21.53 -8.01 -20.77
C ASN A 529 -22.86 -7.26 -20.84
N LYS A 530 -22.89 -5.96 -20.48
CA LYS A 530 -24.07 -5.11 -20.67
C LYS A 530 -24.47 -4.97 -22.13
N ARG A 531 -23.50 -4.85 -23.06
CA ARG A 531 -23.75 -4.82 -24.52
C ARG A 531 -24.26 -6.16 -25.05
N LEU A 532 -23.71 -7.27 -24.54
CA LEU A 532 -24.13 -8.64 -24.85
C LEU A 532 -25.46 -9.05 -24.19
N ARG A 533 -26.05 -8.18 -23.36
CA ARG A 533 -27.27 -8.42 -22.56
C ARG A 533 -27.13 -9.50 -21.48
N TYR A 534 -25.90 -9.84 -21.08
CA TYR A 534 -25.62 -10.64 -19.89
C TYR A 534 -25.64 -9.73 -18.65
N PHE A 535 -26.85 -9.30 -18.25
CA PHE A 535 -27.02 -8.29 -17.21
C PHE A 535 -26.58 -8.75 -15.82
N GLU A 536 -26.79 -10.02 -15.47
CA GLU A 536 -26.37 -10.59 -14.19
C GLU A 536 -24.84 -10.64 -14.05
N ASP A 537 -24.14 -11.13 -15.07
CA ASP A 537 -22.67 -11.15 -15.11
C ASP A 537 -22.08 -9.74 -15.09
N ALA A 538 -22.72 -8.79 -15.79
CA ALA A 538 -22.32 -7.38 -15.77
C ALA A 538 -22.46 -6.78 -14.37
N LEU A 539 -23.56 -7.09 -13.68
CA LEU A 539 -23.80 -6.63 -12.32
C LEU A 539 -22.77 -7.21 -11.35
N HIS A 540 -22.46 -8.51 -11.45
CA HIS A 540 -21.44 -9.13 -10.62
C HIS A 540 -20.05 -8.49 -10.83
N ALA A 541 -19.68 -8.16 -12.07
CA ALA A 541 -18.43 -7.46 -12.37
C ALA A 541 -18.38 -6.06 -11.73
N PHE A 542 -19.46 -5.27 -11.81
CA PHE A 542 -19.50 -3.94 -11.20
C PHE A 542 -19.61 -3.98 -9.67
N GLU A 543 -20.29 -4.95 -9.07
CA GLU A 543 -20.32 -5.15 -7.62
C GLU A 543 -18.95 -5.52 -7.08
N LYS A 544 -18.23 -6.42 -7.77
CA LYS A 544 -16.83 -6.72 -7.47
C LYS A 544 -15.98 -5.46 -7.54
N LEU A 545 -16.15 -4.63 -8.58
CA LEU A 545 -15.44 -3.37 -8.71
C LEU A 545 -15.78 -2.37 -7.58
N HIS A 546 -17.05 -2.30 -7.17
CA HIS A 546 -17.48 -1.46 -6.05
C HIS A 546 -16.90 -1.91 -4.71
N SER A 547 -16.75 -3.23 -4.51
CA SER A 547 -16.10 -3.78 -3.31
C SER A 547 -14.62 -3.39 -3.20
N MET A 548 -13.91 -3.26 -4.33
CA MET A 548 -12.51 -2.86 -4.39
C MET A 548 -12.34 -1.34 -4.32
N VAL A 549 -13.20 -0.59 -5.02
CA VAL A 549 -13.17 0.88 -5.07
C VAL A 549 -14.55 1.45 -4.74
N PRO A 550 -14.88 1.60 -3.44
CA PRO A 550 -16.17 2.15 -3.01
C PRO A 550 -16.39 3.62 -3.38
N SER A 551 -15.32 4.32 -3.76
CA SER A 551 -15.30 5.77 -3.99
C SER A 551 -15.66 6.18 -5.42
N ALA A 552 -15.77 5.25 -6.38
CA ALA A 552 -15.93 5.58 -7.80
C ALA A 552 -17.41 5.80 -8.16
N PRO A 553 -17.85 7.04 -8.48
CA PRO A 553 -19.23 7.32 -8.87
C PRO A 553 -19.62 6.66 -10.20
N GLU A 554 -18.68 6.47 -11.12
CA GLU A 554 -18.90 5.86 -12.43
C GLU A 554 -19.43 4.42 -12.29
N VAL A 555 -18.95 3.69 -11.28
CA VAL A 555 -19.38 2.31 -11.01
C VAL A 555 -20.80 2.29 -10.46
N LEU A 556 -21.13 3.21 -9.54
CA LEU A 556 -22.49 3.35 -8.99
C LEU A 556 -23.50 3.66 -10.10
N TYR A 557 -23.14 4.52 -11.05
CA TYR A 557 -23.96 4.80 -12.22
C TYR A 557 -24.22 3.54 -13.06
N GLN A 558 -23.20 2.72 -13.33
CA GLN A 558 -23.37 1.52 -14.14
C GLN A 558 -24.25 0.47 -13.44
N ILE A 559 -24.11 0.29 -12.13
CA ILE A 559 -24.98 -0.61 -11.34
C ILE A 559 -26.43 -0.11 -11.38
N ALA A 560 -26.66 1.18 -11.13
CA ALA A 560 -27.99 1.78 -11.18
C ALA A 560 -28.64 1.64 -12.57
N SER A 561 -27.86 1.91 -13.62
CA SER A 561 -28.31 1.77 -15.01
C SER A 561 -28.59 0.31 -15.39
N LEU A 562 -27.87 -0.66 -14.84
CA LEU A 562 -28.19 -2.07 -15.04
C LEU A 562 -29.52 -2.45 -14.38
N HIS A 563 -29.76 -2.02 -13.14
CA HIS A 563 -31.05 -2.23 -12.48
C HIS A 563 -32.21 -1.56 -13.22
N GLU A 564 -31.99 -0.37 -13.80
CA GLU A 564 -32.97 0.29 -14.67
C GLU A 564 -33.30 -0.59 -15.89
N VAL A 565 -32.28 -1.13 -16.58
CA VAL A 565 -32.47 -1.99 -17.77
C VAL A 565 -33.13 -3.32 -17.42
N MET A 566 -32.88 -3.87 -16.22
CA MET A 566 -33.54 -5.08 -15.72
C MET A 566 -34.98 -4.83 -15.24
N GLY A 567 -35.42 -3.57 -15.11
CA GLY A 567 -36.76 -3.19 -14.63
C GLY A 567 -36.89 -3.07 -13.10
N ASP A 568 -35.80 -3.22 -12.36
CA ASP A 568 -35.75 -3.09 -10.90
C ASP A 568 -35.68 -1.60 -10.47
N PHE A 569 -36.73 -0.81 -10.74
CA PHE A 569 -36.73 0.66 -10.53
C PHE A 569 -36.42 1.08 -9.09
N GLN A 570 -36.96 0.35 -8.10
CA GLN A 570 -36.72 0.61 -6.68
C GLN A 570 -35.25 0.44 -6.28
N LYS A 571 -34.56 -0.59 -6.82
CA LYS A 571 -33.12 -0.77 -6.58
C LYS A 571 -32.31 0.27 -7.33
N ALA A 572 -32.68 0.58 -8.58
CA ALA A 572 -32.03 1.62 -9.36
C ALA A 572 -32.05 2.98 -8.64
N LEU A 573 -33.20 3.39 -8.09
CA LEU A 573 -33.34 4.63 -7.30
C LEU A 573 -32.47 4.63 -6.04
N LYS A 574 -32.33 3.49 -5.34
CA LYS A 574 -31.41 3.39 -4.18
C LYS A 574 -29.96 3.63 -4.60
N TRP A 575 -29.52 3.03 -5.70
CA TRP A 575 -28.17 3.21 -6.22
C TRP A 575 -27.93 4.62 -6.76
N TYR A 576 -28.92 5.22 -7.43
CA TYR A 576 -28.83 6.62 -7.85
C TYR A 576 -28.81 7.59 -6.66
N ASN A 577 -29.55 7.32 -5.58
CA ASN A 577 -29.44 8.10 -4.34
C ASN A 577 -28.05 7.99 -3.72
N LEU A 578 -27.44 6.79 -3.73
CA LEU A 578 -26.06 6.62 -3.28
C LEU A 578 -25.08 7.39 -4.18
N PHE A 579 -25.29 7.40 -5.50
CA PHE A 579 -24.52 8.24 -6.44
C PHE A 579 -24.66 9.73 -6.10
N CYS A 580 -25.88 10.23 -5.87
CA CYS A 580 -26.14 11.63 -5.52
C CYS A 580 -25.51 12.04 -4.18
N SER A 581 -25.32 11.10 -3.25
CA SER A 581 -24.56 11.37 -2.01
C SER A 581 -23.08 11.69 -2.26
N ARG A 582 -22.54 11.27 -3.41
CA ARG A 582 -21.16 11.53 -3.85
C ARG A 582 -21.08 12.71 -4.79
N VAL A 583 -21.95 12.74 -5.80
CA VAL A 583 -22.04 13.79 -6.81
C VAL A 583 -23.47 14.35 -6.81
N PRO A 584 -23.78 15.32 -5.92
CA PRO A 584 -25.15 15.82 -5.75
C PRO A 584 -25.61 16.76 -6.88
N THR A 585 -24.70 17.18 -7.76
CA THR A 585 -24.94 18.25 -8.73
C THR A 585 -25.09 17.76 -10.17
N ASP A 586 -25.12 16.45 -10.43
CA ASP A 586 -25.20 15.93 -11.80
C ASP A 586 -26.65 15.99 -12.33
N PRO A 587 -26.97 16.90 -13.28
CA PRO A 587 -28.33 17.06 -13.78
C PRO A 587 -28.81 15.81 -14.53
N GLY A 588 -27.91 15.11 -15.22
CA GLY A 588 -28.29 13.94 -16.01
C GLY A 588 -28.82 12.78 -15.16
N ILE A 589 -28.32 12.63 -13.94
CA ILE A 589 -28.81 11.61 -13.00
C ILE A 589 -30.10 12.04 -12.34
N LEU A 590 -30.23 13.32 -11.97
CA LEU A 590 -31.47 13.86 -11.42
C LEU A 590 -32.62 13.73 -12.43
N ALA A 591 -32.36 14.00 -13.72
CA ALA A 591 -33.31 13.79 -14.80
C ALA A 591 -33.73 12.32 -14.92
N ARG A 592 -32.78 11.37 -14.88
CA ARG A 592 -33.08 9.92 -14.90
C ARG A 592 -33.88 9.48 -13.67
N MET A 593 -33.56 9.98 -12.48
CA MET A 593 -34.32 9.68 -11.27
C MET A 593 -35.76 10.18 -11.36
N GLY A 594 -35.97 11.41 -11.87
CA GLY A 594 -37.30 11.94 -12.13
C GLY A 594 -38.08 11.08 -13.13
N ALA A 595 -37.43 10.66 -14.22
CA ALA A 595 -38.03 9.78 -15.22
C ALA A 595 -38.38 8.40 -14.65
N LEU A 596 -37.55 7.84 -13.77
CA LEU A 596 -37.81 6.57 -13.09
C LEU A 596 -38.99 6.67 -12.11
N GLN A 597 -39.09 7.75 -11.33
CA GLN A 597 -40.22 7.96 -10.44
C GLN A 597 -41.52 8.23 -11.21
N SER A 598 -41.44 8.91 -12.36
CA SER A 598 -42.58 9.05 -13.26
C SER A 598 -43.07 7.70 -13.80
N LYS A 599 -42.19 6.70 -13.97
CA LYS A 599 -42.56 5.32 -14.33
C LYS A 599 -43.15 4.53 -13.14
N ASP A 600 -42.74 4.86 -11.93
CA ASP A 600 -43.23 4.28 -10.67
C ASP A 600 -44.52 4.94 -10.15
N GLU A 601 -45.12 5.83 -10.96
CA GLU A 601 -46.34 6.59 -10.67
C GLU A 601 -46.24 7.58 -9.48
N ASP A 602 -45.03 7.88 -9.00
CA ASP A 602 -44.76 8.93 -8.00
C ASP A 602 -44.51 10.28 -8.68
N GLU A 603 -45.58 10.99 -9.02
CA GLU A 603 -45.51 12.29 -9.69
C GLU A 603 -44.89 13.39 -8.82
N ALA A 604 -45.05 13.32 -7.49
CA ALA A 604 -44.54 14.33 -6.57
C ALA A 604 -43.01 14.23 -6.43
N GLY A 605 -42.50 13.01 -6.28
CA GLY A 605 -41.06 12.75 -6.33
C GLY A 605 -40.47 13.14 -7.69
N ALA A 606 -41.10 12.72 -8.79
CA ALA A 606 -40.63 13.04 -10.13
C ALA A 606 -40.51 14.55 -10.35
N PHE A 607 -41.50 15.32 -9.87
CA PHE A 607 -41.47 16.78 -9.92
C PHE A 607 -40.27 17.36 -9.18
N HIS A 608 -40.00 16.89 -7.96
CA HIS A 608 -38.86 17.35 -7.17
C HIS A 608 -37.53 17.15 -7.92
N TYR A 609 -37.25 15.95 -8.43
CA TYR A 609 -35.98 15.68 -9.12
C TYR A 609 -35.87 16.38 -10.48
N HIS A 610 -36.95 16.47 -11.25
CA HIS A 610 -36.95 17.22 -12.50
C HIS A 610 -36.75 18.72 -12.26
N GLN A 611 -37.33 19.28 -11.19
CA GLN A 611 -37.12 20.67 -10.83
C GLN A 611 -35.67 20.95 -10.40
N GLU A 612 -35.08 20.09 -9.56
CA GLU A 612 -33.68 20.20 -9.18
C GLU A 612 -32.75 20.01 -10.39
N SER A 613 -33.03 19.06 -11.28
CA SER A 613 -32.28 18.91 -12.54
C SER A 613 -32.32 20.18 -13.39
N TYR A 614 -33.51 20.75 -13.59
CA TYR A 614 -33.69 21.99 -14.35
C TYR A 614 -32.94 23.18 -13.74
N ARG A 615 -32.88 23.24 -12.40
CA ARG A 615 -32.14 24.28 -11.68
C ARG A 615 -30.65 24.27 -12.02
N TYR A 616 -30.04 23.10 -12.19
CA TYR A 616 -28.63 22.97 -12.55
C TYR A 616 -28.40 23.07 -14.07
N TYR A 617 -29.30 22.52 -14.88
CA TYR A 617 -29.17 22.51 -16.34
C TYR A 617 -30.51 22.80 -17.05
N PRO A 618 -30.83 24.09 -17.32
CA PRO A 618 -32.11 24.53 -17.88
C PRO A 618 -32.17 24.43 -19.41
N VAL A 619 -31.53 23.40 -19.97
CA VAL A 619 -31.43 23.15 -21.42
C VAL A 619 -31.86 21.73 -21.79
N ASP A 620 -31.99 20.84 -20.80
CA ASP A 620 -32.46 19.47 -21.04
C ASP A 620 -33.92 19.47 -21.52
N MET A 621 -34.12 19.06 -22.78
CA MET A 621 -35.43 19.10 -23.42
C MET A 621 -36.39 18.08 -22.79
N ASP A 622 -35.90 16.92 -22.36
CA ASP A 622 -36.75 15.89 -21.77
C ASP A 622 -37.34 16.40 -20.45
N VAL A 623 -36.51 17.02 -19.61
CA VAL A 623 -36.91 17.63 -18.34
C VAL A 623 -37.86 18.81 -18.54
N ILE A 624 -37.56 19.70 -19.50
CA ILE A 624 -38.43 20.85 -19.80
C ILE A 624 -39.80 20.39 -20.29
N SER A 625 -39.84 19.40 -21.18
CA SER A 625 -41.08 18.86 -21.73
C SER A 625 -41.95 18.23 -20.63
N TRP A 626 -41.32 17.48 -19.72
CA TRP A 626 -41.99 16.83 -18.60
C TRP A 626 -42.54 17.86 -17.61
N LEU A 627 -41.74 18.87 -17.21
CA LEU A 627 -42.20 19.95 -16.32
C LEU A 627 -43.34 20.77 -16.93
N GLY A 628 -43.26 21.09 -18.22
CA GLY A 628 -44.33 21.77 -18.94
C GLY A 628 -45.63 20.95 -18.94
N ALA A 629 -45.55 19.66 -19.25
CA ALA A 629 -46.70 18.76 -19.22
C ALA A 629 -47.28 18.60 -17.80
N TYR A 630 -46.43 18.51 -16.77
CA TYR A 630 -46.84 18.43 -15.37
C TYR A 630 -47.65 19.66 -14.94
N PHE A 631 -47.20 20.88 -15.30
CA PHE A 631 -47.95 22.09 -14.98
C PHE A 631 -49.25 22.24 -15.77
N VAL A 632 -49.29 21.78 -17.04
CA VAL A 632 -50.55 21.72 -17.81
C VAL A 632 -51.54 20.75 -17.17
N LYS A 633 -51.08 19.58 -16.71
CA LYS A 633 -51.91 18.58 -16.02
C LYS A 633 -52.51 19.13 -14.72
N ASN A 634 -51.72 19.92 -13.99
CA ASN A 634 -52.14 20.58 -12.74
C ASN A 634 -52.86 21.92 -12.95
N GLU A 635 -53.20 22.28 -14.19
CA GLU A 635 -53.92 23.52 -14.55
C GLU A 635 -53.19 24.83 -14.23
N ILE A 636 -51.87 24.79 -13.96
CA ILE A 636 -51.02 25.96 -13.71
C ILE A 636 -50.37 26.41 -15.02
N TYR A 637 -51.18 26.97 -15.92
CA TYR A 637 -50.76 27.27 -17.29
C TYR A 637 -49.68 28.35 -17.40
N GLU A 638 -49.64 29.34 -16.50
CA GLU A 638 -48.64 30.42 -16.52
C GLU A 638 -47.20 29.89 -16.37
N LYS A 639 -47.00 28.96 -15.43
CA LYS A 639 -45.70 28.32 -15.24
C LYS A 639 -45.36 27.42 -16.42
N ALA A 640 -46.32 26.64 -16.92
CA ALA A 640 -46.12 25.77 -18.09
C ALA A 640 -45.63 26.57 -19.31
N MET A 641 -46.19 27.76 -19.55
CA MET A 641 -45.77 28.64 -20.64
C MET A 641 -44.30 29.03 -20.54
N SER A 642 -43.79 29.33 -19.34
CA SER A 642 -42.38 29.69 -19.17
C SER A 642 -41.43 28.57 -19.61
N TYR A 643 -41.79 27.31 -19.33
CA TYR A 643 -41.03 26.14 -19.77
C TYR A 643 -41.16 25.90 -21.27
N PHE A 644 -42.35 26.03 -21.85
CA PHE A 644 -42.54 25.88 -23.31
C PHE A 644 -41.90 27.01 -24.11
N GLN A 645 -41.89 28.24 -23.59
CA GLN A 645 -41.16 29.35 -24.17
C GLN A 645 -39.66 29.03 -24.20
N ARG A 646 -39.12 28.53 -23.09
CA ARG A 646 -37.73 28.06 -23.04
C ARG A 646 -37.46 26.94 -24.04
N ALA A 647 -38.36 25.96 -24.18
CA ALA A 647 -38.24 24.92 -25.19
C ALA A 647 -38.23 25.49 -26.63
N SER A 648 -39.07 26.50 -26.90
CA SER A 648 -39.13 27.17 -28.21
C SER A 648 -37.87 27.98 -28.54
N GLU A 649 -37.17 28.49 -27.52
CA GLU A 649 -35.86 29.13 -27.70
C GLU A 649 -34.77 28.11 -28.06
N ILE A 650 -34.82 26.91 -27.46
CA ILE A 650 -33.84 25.84 -27.69
C ILE A 650 -34.07 25.16 -29.04
N GLN A 651 -35.33 24.89 -29.40
CA GLN A 651 -35.72 24.29 -30.68
C GLN A 651 -36.67 25.23 -31.45
N PRO A 652 -36.13 26.27 -32.13
CA PRO A 652 -36.95 27.26 -32.83
C PRO A 652 -37.65 26.72 -34.09
N HIS A 653 -37.14 25.61 -34.64
CA HIS A 653 -37.72 24.95 -35.82
C HIS A 653 -38.92 24.06 -35.48
N GLU A 654 -39.04 23.64 -34.22
CA GLU A 654 -40.10 22.73 -33.79
C GLU A 654 -41.35 23.53 -33.41
N VAL A 655 -42.38 23.45 -34.26
CA VAL A 655 -43.62 24.22 -34.12
C VAL A 655 -44.44 23.81 -32.89
N LYS A 656 -44.27 22.55 -32.45
CA LYS A 656 -44.95 21.96 -31.29
C LYS A 656 -44.91 22.86 -30.04
N TRP A 657 -43.75 23.45 -29.73
CA TRP A 657 -43.60 24.26 -28.52
C TRP A 657 -44.39 25.57 -28.58
N GLN A 658 -44.45 26.20 -29.75
CA GLN A 658 -45.25 27.42 -29.96
C GLN A 658 -46.75 27.12 -29.90
N LEU A 659 -47.18 25.96 -30.41
CA LEU A 659 -48.56 25.49 -30.28
C LEU A 659 -48.95 25.21 -28.82
N MET A 660 -48.04 24.64 -28.02
CA MET A 660 -48.28 24.42 -26.59
C MET A 660 -48.47 25.74 -25.84
N ILE A 661 -47.71 26.79 -26.17
CA ILE A 661 -47.89 28.14 -25.61
C ILE A 661 -49.26 28.72 -26.01
N ALA A 662 -49.65 28.60 -27.28
CA ALA A 662 -50.95 29.06 -27.77
C ALA A 662 -52.11 28.33 -27.07
N SER A 663 -51.97 27.02 -26.87
CA SER A 663 -52.91 26.18 -26.12
C SER A 663 -53.03 26.62 -24.66
N CYS A 664 -51.92 26.95 -23.99
CA CYS A 664 -51.93 27.51 -22.64
C CYS A 664 -52.66 28.87 -22.57
N HIS A 665 -52.40 29.81 -23.48
CA HIS A 665 -53.13 31.09 -23.53
C HIS A 665 -54.64 30.90 -23.70
N ARG A 666 -55.05 29.94 -24.54
CA ARG A 666 -56.47 29.59 -24.72
C ARG A 666 -57.10 29.09 -23.42
N ARG A 667 -56.40 28.25 -22.67
CA ARG A 667 -56.90 27.70 -21.39
C ARG A 667 -56.93 28.73 -20.26
N ILE A 668 -56.05 29.74 -20.28
CA ILE A 668 -56.08 30.89 -19.37
C ILE A 668 -57.26 31.84 -19.68
N GLY A 669 -57.78 31.81 -20.91
CA GLY A 669 -58.83 32.72 -21.40
C GLY A 669 -58.30 33.96 -22.15
N ALA A 670 -56.98 34.02 -22.41
CA ALA A 670 -56.34 35.05 -23.23
C ALA A 670 -56.48 34.74 -24.72
N TYR A 671 -57.72 34.77 -25.23
CA TYR A 671 -58.03 34.34 -26.60
C TYR A 671 -57.37 35.20 -27.69
N GLN A 672 -57.19 36.50 -27.45
CA GLN A 672 -56.56 37.41 -28.42
C GLN A 672 -55.08 37.07 -28.64
N ASP A 673 -54.35 36.80 -27.55
CA ASP A 673 -52.92 36.45 -27.62
C ASP A 673 -52.73 35.08 -28.26
N ALA A 674 -53.58 34.10 -27.91
CA ALA A 674 -53.58 32.78 -28.55
C ALA A 674 -53.78 32.90 -30.07
N LEU A 675 -54.77 33.68 -30.51
CA LEU A 675 -55.09 33.86 -31.93
C LEU A 675 -53.99 34.61 -32.69
N ASN A 676 -53.36 35.61 -32.07
CA ASN A 676 -52.18 36.26 -32.65
C ASN A 676 -51.01 35.27 -32.82
N LEU A 677 -50.80 34.40 -31.84
CA LEU A 677 -49.75 33.39 -31.88
C LEU A 677 -50.03 32.34 -32.96
N TYR A 678 -51.27 31.82 -33.07
CA TYR A 678 -51.66 30.91 -34.14
C TYR A 678 -51.46 31.50 -35.53
N ARG A 679 -51.86 32.76 -35.76
CA ARG A 679 -51.61 33.46 -37.03
C ARG A 679 -50.12 33.60 -37.34
N SER A 680 -49.32 33.88 -36.31
CA SER A 680 -47.86 33.99 -36.47
C SER A 680 -47.22 32.65 -36.84
N ILE A 681 -47.73 31.55 -36.29
CA ILE A 681 -47.29 30.19 -36.58
C ILE A 681 -47.71 29.81 -38.01
N HIS A 682 -48.98 30.00 -38.37
CA HIS A 682 -49.51 29.69 -39.70
C HIS A 682 -48.79 30.47 -40.81
N LYS A 683 -48.47 31.75 -40.58
CA LYS A 683 -47.67 32.55 -41.53
C LYS A 683 -46.27 31.98 -41.77
N LYS A 684 -45.66 31.38 -40.74
CA LYS A 684 -44.32 30.77 -40.83
C LYS A 684 -44.37 29.34 -41.37
N HIS A 685 -45.44 28.61 -41.07
CA HIS A 685 -45.63 27.20 -41.44
C HIS A 685 -47.06 26.98 -41.97
N PRO A 686 -47.32 27.29 -43.25
CA PRO A 686 -48.65 27.21 -43.85
C PRO A 686 -49.19 25.77 -43.96
N ASP A 687 -48.30 24.79 -44.01
CA ASP A 687 -48.63 23.37 -44.25
C ASP A 687 -49.10 22.62 -42.99
N ASN A 688 -49.08 23.26 -41.81
CA ASN A 688 -49.40 22.59 -40.56
C ASN A 688 -50.91 22.63 -40.25
N LEU A 689 -51.59 21.51 -40.49
CA LEU A 689 -53.05 21.32 -40.36
C LEU A 689 -53.60 21.66 -38.96
N GLU A 690 -52.82 21.51 -37.89
CA GLU A 690 -53.26 21.82 -36.52
C GLU A 690 -53.57 23.32 -36.31
N CYS A 691 -52.98 24.20 -37.12
CA CYS A 691 -53.26 25.64 -37.08
C CYS A 691 -54.55 26.01 -37.83
N GLU A 692 -54.89 25.27 -38.90
CA GLU A 692 -55.99 25.61 -39.82
C GLU A 692 -57.37 25.42 -39.18
N TYR A 693 -57.52 24.42 -38.31
CA TYR A 693 -58.77 24.18 -37.57
C TYR A 693 -59.04 25.20 -36.44
N MET A 694 -58.02 25.92 -35.97
CA MET A 694 -58.12 26.82 -34.81
C MET A 694 -58.45 28.28 -35.18
N ASP A 695 -58.40 28.63 -36.48
CA ASP A 695 -58.71 29.97 -37.01
C ASP A 695 -60.23 30.24 -37.21
N CYS A 696 -61.11 29.28 -36.84
CA CYS A 696 -62.56 29.42 -36.98
C CYS A 696 -63.17 30.34 -35.88
N PRO A 697 -63.88 31.45 -36.24
CA PRO A 697 -64.28 32.50 -35.30
C PRO A 697 -65.59 32.25 -34.55
N TRP A 698 -66.00 31.00 -34.29
CA TRP A 698 -67.25 30.71 -33.54
C TRP A 698 -66.96 30.31 -32.08
N PRO A 699 -67.24 31.19 -31.08
CA PRO A 699 -66.84 30.94 -29.69
C PRO A 699 -67.76 29.98 -28.90
N ALA A 700 -68.70 29.26 -29.50
CA ALA A 700 -69.81 28.66 -28.73
C ALA A 700 -70.22 27.21 -29.05
N PHE A 701 -69.67 26.53 -30.07
CA PHE A 701 -70.23 25.21 -30.49
C PHE A 701 -69.27 24.01 -30.42
N CYS A 702 -67.99 24.19 -30.12
CA CYS A 702 -67.04 23.07 -29.94
C CYS A 702 -66.69 22.80 -28.46
N VAL A 703 -67.64 23.04 -27.54
CA VAL A 703 -67.44 22.78 -26.11
C VAL A 703 -67.74 21.31 -25.73
N SER A 704 -68.26 20.49 -26.64
CA SER A 704 -68.75 19.14 -26.28
C SER A 704 -68.11 17.93 -26.99
N HIS A 705 -67.28 18.08 -28.04
CA HIS A 705 -66.83 16.91 -28.83
C HIS A 705 -65.34 16.76 -29.12
N LEU A 706 -64.47 17.60 -28.57
CA LEU A 706 -63.01 17.43 -28.71
C LEU A 706 -62.31 17.58 -27.35
N CYS A 707 -62.78 16.82 -26.37
CA CYS A 707 -61.83 16.19 -25.45
C CYS A 707 -61.13 15.10 -26.27
N PRO A 708 -59.81 15.12 -26.49
CA PRO A 708 -59.15 13.88 -26.87
C PRO A 708 -59.42 12.87 -25.75
N PRO A 709 -59.78 11.61 -26.08
CA PRO A 709 -59.86 10.58 -25.07
C PRO A 709 -58.43 10.35 -24.60
N THR A 710 -58.12 10.70 -23.35
CA THR A 710 -56.83 10.42 -22.70
C THR A 710 -55.61 11.05 -23.40
N PRO A 711 -54.48 11.29 -22.70
CA PRO A 711 -53.23 11.54 -23.41
C PRO A 711 -52.95 10.33 -24.32
N PRO A 712 -52.39 10.51 -25.53
CA PRO A 712 -51.78 9.36 -26.19
C PRO A 712 -50.78 8.80 -25.19
N SER A 713 -50.98 7.54 -24.83
CA SER A 713 -49.93 6.71 -24.25
C SER A 713 -48.64 7.07 -24.98
N ILE A 714 -47.70 7.67 -24.26
CA ILE A 714 -46.33 7.79 -24.69
C ILE A 714 -45.89 6.35 -24.93
N ASN A 715 -45.95 5.92 -26.18
CA ASN A 715 -45.31 4.69 -26.62
C ASN A 715 -43.82 4.97 -26.47
N MET A 716 -43.29 4.63 -25.30
CA MET A 716 -41.90 4.22 -25.14
C MET A 716 -41.72 2.93 -25.94
N GLN A 717 -41.52 3.04 -27.25
CA GLN A 717 -40.92 1.97 -28.04
C GLN A 717 -39.92 2.56 -29.03
N ALA A 718 -38.70 2.06 -28.86
CA ALA A 718 -37.44 2.24 -29.61
C ALA A 718 -36.73 3.58 -29.43
#